data_AF-A0A812R679-F1
#
_entry.id   AF-A0A812R679-F1
#
_cell.length_a   1.000
_cell.length_b   1.000
_cell.length_c   1.000
_cell.angle_alpha   90.00
_cell.angle_beta   90.00
_cell.angle_gamma   90.00
#
_symmetry.space_group_name_H-M   'P 1'
#
loop_
_entity.id
_entity.type
_entity.pdbx_description
1 polymer ?
#
loop_
_entity_poly.entity_id
_entity_poly.type
_entity_poly.pdbx_seq_one_letter_code
_entity_poly.pdbx_strand_id
1 'polypeptide(L)'
;MEVLRCHQDFQMCDDDGLLRAYVTKYVSKFSDAASEEWLNDDAEAMGIAATVLMRYRPLEPEMVLQLFGAKFRQWHLSTVSGGKRDLVAPYPDQDPKTREVELYEKTEWARGRISLLDYLRKTTAEGKICHWLKKKHQQSESEATLEEFAANYVMQGEKVVAAETVSKLSDRYFGQWLMLNVPFENAADFCLPDDVARRLPEAHKYFAMAVLCEHPVAQAMWHDDDKIRTELKMEAHTKDHVDTILAMIRAHRGLLQDYLDGSLDARAERQVQDNRHVKKKAKSSKPGVLPDPSKFNRQQRRFKDLVDNAVDRALAIEEADEGEADRLRQEAQGSKANICLGPPGTGKTTVIFSCIDRALARGGKVLMALPTAQLASRMKARYGDRVDIDTCHAAFGLHEAAEHGEASLLSIYSLVVVDELSQLDMVNFDKILRLWAAAERVPALALLGDRYQMAGMGEQRPWHSRLWTTMCYRVALHKMYRCKDKVHAKLLAVLRTSKPNNKLLRQLRKKLAWRPPGKPTVKALRKLLKCRPDTTILTCTRRGAAVVNKVALQALFPHYPPVATLPADVDSNPENYAQGKLRPVAELEPSAMPVYKGMRVYLTRNVRKDVDFVNGMEATVLKYDNLTGGLLVRTVTGYVVSVWPWTDPDRGGLAYYPVRPGYASTILKFQGAELPHVVVYLDAPKVPAAAYTAISRVGYYKDFLLAGILTADHFTPAR
;
A
#
# COMPACT_ATOMS: atom_id res chain seq x y z
N MET A 1 37.85 30.63 11.81
CA MET A 1 36.39 30.54 11.58
C MET A 1 36.16 29.42 10.59
N GLU A 2 36.14 28.18 11.09
CA GLU A 2 35.84 27.01 10.26
C GLU A 2 34.33 26.83 10.21
N VAL A 3 33.81 26.92 9.00
CA VAL A 3 32.42 26.64 8.66
C VAL A 3 32.15 25.18 8.99
N LEU A 4 31.16 24.94 9.86
CA LEU A 4 30.63 23.60 10.14
C LEU A 4 30.29 22.92 8.82
N ARG A 5 31.03 21.86 8.49
CA ARG A 5 30.85 21.04 7.28
C ARG A 5 29.62 20.13 7.44
N CYS A 6 28.43 20.73 7.58
CA CYS A 6 27.15 20.05 7.67
C CYS A 6 26.25 20.48 6.50
N HIS A 7 25.44 19.57 5.95
CA HIS A 7 24.53 19.85 4.82
C HIS A 7 23.45 20.87 5.23
N GLN A 8 23.30 21.93 4.41
CA GLN A 8 22.54 23.16 4.70
C GLN A 8 21.00 23.04 4.58
N ASP A 9 20.44 21.85 4.31
CA ASP A 9 19.06 21.74 3.78
C ASP A 9 17.92 21.95 4.81
N PHE A 10 18.21 22.11 6.10
CA PHE A 10 17.18 22.23 7.15
C PHE A 10 17.16 23.56 7.92
N GLN A 11 18.03 24.51 7.60
CA GLN A 11 18.21 25.75 8.40
C GLN A 11 17.17 26.86 8.14
N MET A 12 16.15 26.65 7.30
CA MET A 12 15.25 27.72 6.82
C MET A 12 13.75 27.37 6.90
N CYS A 13 13.24 26.90 8.05
CA CYS A 13 11.78 26.80 8.26
C CYS A 13 11.36 27.04 9.72
N ASP A 14 10.43 27.97 9.92
CA ASP A 14 9.86 28.46 11.18
C ASP A 14 8.86 27.49 11.86
N ASP A 15 9.04 26.16 11.76
CA ASP A 15 8.10 25.18 12.33
C ASP A 15 8.73 24.35 13.48
N ASP A 16 8.30 24.60 14.71
CA ASP A 16 8.74 23.93 15.94
C ASP A 16 8.63 22.39 15.90
N GLY A 17 7.71 21.85 15.07
CA GLY A 17 7.54 20.42 14.88
C GLY A 17 8.70 19.75 14.13
N LEU A 18 9.37 20.49 13.23
CA LEU A 18 10.50 19.97 12.45
C LEU A 18 11.78 19.85 13.28
N LEU A 19 12.00 20.74 14.26
CA LEU A 19 13.13 20.61 15.19
C LEU A 19 12.99 19.36 16.07
N ARG A 20 11.79 19.07 16.57
CA ARG A 20 11.52 17.84 17.33
C ARG A 20 11.64 16.59 16.46
N ALA A 21 11.13 16.64 15.22
CA ALA A 21 11.30 15.55 14.25
C ALA A 21 12.77 15.35 13.87
N TYR A 22 13.56 16.42 13.78
CA TYR A 22 15.01 16.38 13.54
C TYR A 22 15.72 15.68 14.69
N VAL A 23 15.50 16.12 15.94
CA VAL A 23 16.13 15.52 17.14
C VAL A 23 15.75 14.05 17.33
N THR A 24 14.53 13.66 16.94
CA THR A 24 14.05 12.27 17.09
C THR A 24 14.42 11.34 15.93
N LYS A 25 14.72 11.87 14.73
CA LYS A 25 15.02 11.06 13.53
C LYS A 25 16.49 11.06 13.11
N TYR A 26 17.35 11.88 13.74
CA TYR A 26 18.75 11.96 13.35
C TYR A 26 19.55 10.74 13.85
N VAL A 27 20.28 10.12 12.91
CA VAL A 27 21.33 9.13 13.15
C VAL A 27 22.63 9.83 12.81
N SER A 28 23.48 10.13 13.78
CA SER A 28 24.70 10.86 13.47
C SER A 28 25.62 10.01 12.60
N LYS A 29 25.88 10.47 11.37
CA LYS A 29 26.94 9.94 10.51
C LYS A 29 28.20 10.76 10.78
N PHE A 30 29.23 10.12 11.34
CA PHE A 30 30.58 10.69 11.40
C PHE A 30 31.37 10.27 10.16
N SER A 31 32.35 11.09 9.77
CA SER A 31 33.23 10.89 8.60
C SER A 31 34.09 9.63 8.72
N ASP A 32 34.29 8.93 7.60
CA ASP A 32 35.11 7.70 7.49
C ASP A 32 36.61 7.89 7.83
N ALA A 33 37.07 9.13 7.95
CA ALA A 33 38.46 9.46 8.29
C ALA A 33 38.87 9.08 9.74
N ALA A 34 37.92 8.74 10.61
CA ALA A 34 38.19 8.45 12.03
C ALA A 34 38.64 6.99 12.31
N SER A 35 38.56 6.11 11.32
CA SER A 35 38.76 4.66 11.48
C SER A 35 40.20 4.26 11.81
N GLU A 36 41.19 5.00 11.28
CA GLU A 36 42.63 4.68 11.44
C GLU A 36 43.21 5.14 12.79
N GLU A 37 42.54 6.08 13.47
CA GLU A 37 43.01 6.69 14.71
C GLU A 37 42.65 5.85 15.96
N TRP A 38 41.66 4.97 15.85
CA TRP A 38 41.10 4.18 16.95
C TRP A 38 41.91 2.94 17.37
N LEU A 39 42.95 2.60 16.59
CA LEU A 39 43.81 1.43 16.82
C LEU A 39 45.15 1.80 17.50
N ASN A 40 45.33 3.04 17.92
CA ASN A 40 46.59 3.55 18.46
C ASN A 40 46.41 4.07 19.90
N ASP A 41 47.23 3.58 20.83
CA ASP A 41 47.10 3.84 22.28
C ASP A 41 47.62 5.23 22.70
N ASP A 42 48.23 6.00 21.79
CA ASP A 42 48.76 7.36 22.02
C ASP A 42 47.75 8.49 21.69
N ALA A 43 46.45 8.25 21.91
CA ALA A 43 45.39 9.20 21.57
C ALA A 43 45.26 10.37 22.57
N GLU A 44 44.99 11.58 22.06
CA GLU A 44 44.66 12.77 22.86
C GLU A 44 43.39 12.59 23.72
N ALA A 45 43.18 13.47 24.72
CA ALA A 45 42.12 13.36 25.74
C ALA A 45 40.69 13.09 25.21
N MET A 46 40.38 13.47 23.96
CA MET A 46 39.11 13.19 23.29
C MET A 46 38.99 11.73 22.83
N GLY A 47 40.08 11.09 22.39
CA GLY A 47 40.13 9.66 22.08
C GLY A 47 40.02 8.80 23.35
N ILE A 48 40.64 9.25 24.44
CA ILE A 48 40.49 8.61 25.77
C ILE A 48 39.05 8.76 26.29
N ALA A 49 38.41 9.92 26.10
CA ALA A 49 37.00 10.13 26.47
C ALA A 49 36.05 9.17 25.75
N ALA A 50 36.29 8.88 24.47
CA ALA A 50 35.51 7.90 23.70
C ALA A 50 35.65 6.46 24.26
N THR A 51 36.86 6.07 24.66
CA THR A 51 37.14 4.77 25.29
C THR A 51 36.55 4.67 26.71
N VAL A 52 36.57 5.78 27.46
CA VAL A 52 35.92 5.88 28.78
C VAL A 52 34.41 5.69 28.66
N LEU A 53 33.75 6.31 27.67
CA LEU A 53 32.32 6.12 27.42
C LEU A 53 31.95 4.67 27.08
N MET A 54 32.83 3.94 26.36
CA MET A 54 32.65 2.51 26.11
C MET A 54 32.82 1.64 27.36
N ARG A 55 33.60 2.08 28.37
CA ARG A 55 33.81 1.35 29.63
C ARG A 55 32.79 1.71 30.73
N TYR A 56 32.25 2.93 30.76
CA TYR A 56 31.54 3.49 31.92
C TYR A 56 30.02 3.26 32.02
N ARG A 57 29.33 2.84 30.94
CA ARG A 57 27.89 2.47 30.92
C ARG A 57 26.93 3.30 31.84
N PRO A 58 26.55 4.54 31.45
CA PRO A 58 25.73 5.46 32.27
C PRO A 58 24.17 5.35 32.08
N LEU A 59 23.37 6.16 32.82
CA LEU A 59 21.89 6.09 33.06
C LEU A 59 20.98 7.16 32.37
N GLU A 60 19.67 7.29 32.71
CA GLU A 60 18.62 7.96 31.88
C GLU A 60 18.86 9.43 31.46
N PRO A 61 19.33 10.33 32.32
CA PRO A 61 19.81 11.64 31.90
C PRO A 61 21.01 11.53 30.94
N GLU A 62 21.79 10.46 31.06
CA GLU A 62 22.92 10.09 30.19
C GLU A 62 22.49 9.27 28.94
N MET A 63 21.20 8.94 28.78
CA MET A 63 20.59 8.24 27.64
C MET A 63 19.79 9.12 26.70
N VAL A 64 19.16 10.18 27.21
CA VAL A 64 18.79 11.32 26.36
C VAL A 64 20.02 11.78 25.57
N LEU A 65 21.21 11.58 26.17
CA LEU A 65 22.51 11.84 25.57
C LEU A 65 23.04 10.72 24.67
N GLN A 66 22.47 9.52 24.69
CA GLN A 66 22.55 8.58 23.56
C GLN A 66 21.34 8.76 22.65
N LEU A 67 21.39 9.88 21.90
CA LEU A 67 20.75 10.20 20.62
C LEU A 67 21.01 9.16 19.49
N PHE A 68 21.21 7.91 19.89
CA PHE A 68 21.70 6.76 19.15
C PHE A 68 21.17 5.53 19.93
N GLY A 69 20.68 4.46 19.35
CA GLY A 69 21.22 3.81 18.19
C GLY A 69 20.21 3.71 17.07
N ALA A 70 19.61 4.83 16.69
CA ALA A 70 19.39 5.23 15.29
C ALA A 70 18.48 4.38 14.37
N LYS A 71 18.23 3.10 14.62
CA LYS A 71 17.29 2.25 13.88
C LYS A 71 16.71 1.11 14.73
N PHE A 72 17.32 0.68 15.86
CA PHE A 72 16.81 -0.40 16.73
C PHE A 72 17.32 -0.32 18.20
N ARG A 73 16.75 -1.17 19.09
CA ARG A 73 16.98 -1.29 20.57
C ARG A 73 18.46 -1.08 20.96
N GLN A 74 18.83 -0.44 22.07
CA GLN A 74 18.33 -0.49 23.46
C GLN A 74 18.74 0.78 24.19
N TRP A 75 17.98 1.25 25.19
CA TRP A 75 18.52 1.80 26.44
C TRP A 75 17.47 1.71 27.59
N HIS A 76 17.89 1.85 28.86
CA HIS A 76 17.10 1.70 30.10
C HIS A 76 17.58 2.70 31.15
N LEU A 77 16.75 3.41 31.97
CA LEU A 77 17.02 3.64 33.42
C LEU A 77 16.07 4.53 34.26
N SER A 78 15.05 3.98 34.93
CA SER A 78 14.72 4.51 36.28
C SER A 78 15.52 3.72 37.31
N THR A 79 16.02 4.37 38.36
CA THR A 79 16.86 3.78 39.42
C THR A 79 16.19 2.68 40.26
N VAL A 80 15.04 2.14 39.83
CA VAL A 80 14.30 1.09 40.56
C VAL A 80 13.71 -0.04 39.67
N SER A 81 13.72 0.04 38.33
CA SER A 81 13.11 -1.03 37.51
C SER A 81 13.86 -1.37 36.21
N GLY A 82 14.81 -2.30 36.28
CA GLY A 82 15.65 -2.77 35.17
C GLY A 82 15.00 -3.83 34.25
N GLY A 83 13.84 -3.56 33.65
CA GLY A 83 13.21 -4.51 32.71
C GLY A 83 12.46 -3.82 31.57
N LYS A 84 12.71 -4.23 30.32
CA LYS A 84 11.95 -3.81 29.13
C LYS A 84 10.83 -4.83 28.90
N ARG A 85 9.60 -4.36 28.71
CA ARG A 85 8.48 -5.17 28.20
C ARG A 85 7.97 -4.55 26.91
N ASP A 86 7.79 -5.40 25.92
CA ASP A 86 7.09 -5.02 24.70
C ASP A 86 5.59 -5.10 25.00
N LEU A 87 4.86 -4.02 24.71
CA LEU A 87 3.42 -3.94 24.88
C LEU A 87 2.81 -3.51 23.55
N VAL A 88 2.07 -4.42 22.93
CA VAL A 88 1.13 -4.08 21.87
C VAL A 88 -0.13 -3.56 22.53
N ALA A 89 -0.56 -2.36 22.16
CA ALA A 89 -1.71 -1.71 22.78
C ALA A 89 -2.97 -2.58 22.63
N PRO A 90 -3.71 -2.83 23.74
CA PRO A 90 -4.94 -3.61 23.70
C PRO A 90 -6.09 -2.82 23.06
N TYR A 91 -7.18 -3.49 22.72
CA TYR A 91 -8.40 -2.88 22.18
C TYR A 91 -9.64 -3.47 22.89
N PRO A 92 -10.79 -2.76 22.93
CA PRO A 92 -11.88 -3.03 23.89
C PRO A 92 -12.43 -4.46 23.92
N ASP A 93 -12.66 -5.07 22.76
CA ASP A 93 -13.26 -6.39 22.59
C ASP A 93 -12.21 -7.47 22.23
N GLN A 94 -10.96 -7.25 22.61
CA GLN A 94 -9.88 -8.21 22.41
C GLN A 94 -10.08 -9.47 23.28
N ASP A 95 -10.13 -10.63 22.62
CA ASP A 95 -10.20 -11.95 23.27
C ASP A 95 -9.08 -12.88 22.73
N PRO A 96 -8.23 -13.47 23.59
CA PRO A 96 -8.15 -13.27 25.04
C PRO A 96 -7.68 -11.86 25.41
N LYS A 97 -8.16 -11.37 26.57
CA LYS A 97 -7.67 -10.13 27.17
C LYS A 97 -6.16 -10.22 27.40
N THR A 98 -5.46 -9.10 27.27
CA THR A 98 -4.05 -9.06 27.64
C THR A 98 -3.90 -9.09 29.15
N ARG A 99 -2.78 -9.63 29.64
CA ARG A 99 -2.48 -9.72 31.07
C ARG A 99 -2.55 -8.35 31.76
N GLU A 100 -2.11 -7.29 31.08
CA GLU A 100 -2.11 -5.93 31.59
C GLU A 100 -3.53 -5.42 31.85
N VAL A 101 -4.47 -5.71 30.93
CA VAL A 101 -5.88 -5.34 31.10
C VAL A 101 -6.49 -6.13 32.25
N GLU A 102 -6.24 -7.43 32.33
CA GLU A 102 -6.75 -8.25 33.43
C GLU A 102 -6.25 -7.79 34.81
N LEU A 103 -5.00 -7.35 34.91
CA LEU A 103 -4.44 -6.81 36.16
C LEU A 103 -5.05 -5.45 36.49
N TYR A 104 -5.23 -4.58 35.50
CA TYR A 104 -5.84 -3.26 35.67
C TYR A 104 -7.29 -3.37 36.17
N GLU A 105 -8.14 -4.19 35.53
CA GLU A 105 -9.54 -4.39 35.91
C GLU A 105 -9.70 -4.98 37.33
N LYS A 106 -8.71 -5.76 37.80
CA LYS A 106 -8.67 -6.32 39.16
C LYS A 106 -8.17 -5.34 40.22
N THR A 107 -7.63 -4.20 39.83
CA THR A 107 -6.97 -3.26 40.75
C THR A 107 -7.92 -2.11 41.13
N GLU A 108 -8.51 -2.18 42.32
CA GLU A 108 -9.59 -1.26 42.75
C GLU A 108 -9.18 0.21 42.81
N TRP A 109 -7.94 0.50 43.21
CA TRP A 109 -7.47 1.88 43.28
C TRP A 109 -7.23 2.52 41.90
N ALA A 110 -7.11 1.71 40.85
CA ALA A 110 -6.78 2.17 39.50
C ALA A 110 -7.96 2.10 38.53
N ARG A 111 -8.72 1.00 38.53
CA ARG A 111 -9.86 0.78 37.63
C ARG A 111 -10.86 1.94 37.72
N GLY A 112 -11.24 2.50 36.58
CA GLY A 112 -12.17 3.64 36.48
C GLY A 112 -11.64 4.98 37.00
N ARG A 113 -10.48 5.01 37.70
CA ARG A 113 -9.93 6.22 38.33
C ARG A 113 -8.75 6.82 37.57
N ILE A 114 -7.89 5.98 37.01
CA ILE A 114 -6.74 6.40 36.18
C ILE A 114 -6.73 5.65 34.86
N SER A 115 -6.07 6.19 33.84
CA SER A 115 -5.92 5.53 32.54
C SER A 115 -5.06 4.26 32.64
N LEU A 116 -5.22 3.31 31.71
CA LEU A 116 -4.34 2.13 31.63
C LEU A 116 -2.88 2.55 31.43
N LEU A 117 -2.63 3.60 30.65
CA LEU A 117 -1.29 4.13 30.42
C LEU A 117 -0.65 4.61 31.74
N ASP A 118 -1.40 5.34 32.58
CA ASP A 118 -0.90 5.78 33.88
C ASP A 118 -0.78 4.62 34.88
N TYR A 119 -1.69 3.64 34.83
CA TYR A 119 -1.55 2.43 35.61
C TYR A 119 -0.23 1.70 35.27
N LEU A 120 0.10 1.56 33.99
CA LEU A 120 1.35 0.95 33.54
C LEU A 120 2.59 1.75 33.98
N ARG A 121 2.47 3.08 34.12
CA ARG A 121 3.53 3.95 34.68
C ARG A 121 3.68 3.79 36.20
N LYS A 122 2.59 3.49 36.90
CA LYS A 122 2.55 3.44 38.37
C LYS A 122 2.72 2.04 38.95
N THR A 123 2.66 0.99 38.12
CA THR A 123 2.73 -0.40 38.59
C THR A 123 3.91 -1.22 38.04
N THR A 124 4.23 -2.30 38.76
CA THR A 124 5.17 -3.33 38.35
C THR A 124 4.53 -4.31 37.37
N ALA A 125 5.35 -5.25 36.89
CA ALA A 125 4.95 -6.36 36.04
C ALA A 125 3.78 -7.22 36.58
N GLU A 126 3.60 -7.22 37.90
CA GLU A 126 2.58 -7.97 38.64
C GLU A 126 1.38 -7.09 39.02
N GLY A 127 1.34 -5.82 38.58
CA GLY A 127 0.26 -4.88 38.90
C GLY A 127 0.37 -4.22 40.28
N LYS A 128 1.51 -4.37 40.98
CA LYS A 128 1.72 -3.74 42.30
C LYS A 128 2.22 -2.31 42.15
N ILE A 129 1.84 -1.40 43.05
CA ILE A 129 2.36 -0.02 43.06
C ILE A 129 3.90 -0.02 43.11
N CYS A 130 4.51 0.73 42.19
CA CYS A 130 5.96 0.88 42.05
C CYS A 130 6.61 1.39 43.34
N HIS A 131 7.81 0.89 43.65
CA HIS A 131 8.54 1.26 44.86
C HIS A 131 8.90 2.75 44.94
N TRP A 132 9.21 3.38 43.80
CA TRP A 132 9.51 4.83 43.77
C TRP A 132 8.30 5.67 44.22
N LEU A 133 7.08 5.24 43.90
CA LEU A 133 5.85 5.94 44.27
C LEU A 133 5.54 5.78 45.76
N LYS A 134 5.82 4.60 46.32
CA LYS A 134 5.77 4.35 47.78
C LYS A 134 6.72 5.26 48.55
N LYS A 135 7.94 5.44 48.03
CA LYS A 135 8.94 6.34 48.63
C LYS A 135 8.47 7.80 48.58
N LYS A 136 7.89 8.25 47.47
CA LYS A 136 7.32 9.61 47.36
C LYS A 136 6.15 9.83 48.33
N HIS A 137 5.26 8.85 48.51
CA HIS A 137 4.17 8.92 49.49
C HIS A 137 4.71 9.11 50.92
N GLN A 138 5.66 8.27 51.34
CA GLN A 138 6.31 8.37 52.65
C GLN A 138 7.01 9.72 52.87
N GLN A 139 7.63 10.29 51.83
CA GLN A 139 8.31 11.58 51.88
C GLN A 139 7.35 12.77 51.87
N SER A 140 6.14 12.60 51.34
CA SER A 140 5.15 13.67 51.23
C SER A 140 4.37 13.94 52.53
N GLU A 141 4.49 13.06 53.53
CA GLU A 141 3.70 13.09 54.78
C GLU A 141 2.18 13.22 54.53
N SER A 142 1.69 12.74 53.39
CA SER A 142 0.28 12.83 53.02
C SER A 142 -0.58 11.92 53.90
N GLU A 143 -1.69 12.46 54.41
CA GLU A 143 -2.71 11.69 55.15
C GLU A 143 -3.50 10.71 54.26
N ALA A 144 -3.40 10.85 52.93
CA ALA A 144 -4.08 9.95 51.99
C ALA A 144 -3.48 8.53 52.04
N THR A 145 -4.30 7.52 51.77
CA THR A 145 -3.80 6.14 51.62
C THR A 145 -2.82 6.04 50.45
N LEU A 146 -1.92 5.06 50.47
CA LEU A 146 -0.95 4.86 49.38
C LEU A 146 -1.63 4.72 48.01
N GLU A 147 -2.79 4.08 47.98
CA GLU A 147 -3.62 3.86 46.80
C GLU A 147 -4.24 5.16 46.28
N GLU A 148 -4.77 5.99 47.17
CA GLU A 148 -5.32 7.30 46.83
C GLU A 148 -4.24 8.29 46.40
N PHE A 149 -3.09 8.27 47.08
CA PHE A 149 -1.92 9.02 46.66
C PHE A 149 -1.47 8.59 45.26
N ALA A 150 -1.40 7.28 45.00
CA ALA A 150 -1.02 6.76 43.70
C ALA A 150 -2.01 7.15 42.59
N ALA A 151 -3.32 7.11 42.85
CA ALA A 151 -4.33 7.53 41.89
C ALA A 151 -4.16 9.01 41.50
N ASN A 152 -3.98 9.89 42.49
CA ASN A 152 -3.90 11.35 42.28
C ASN A 152 -2.51 11.84 41.84
N TYR A 153 -1.48 11.00 41.92
CA TYR A 153 -0.11 11.37 41.56
C TYR A 153 0.00 11.69 40.06
N VAL A 154 0.48 12.90 39.72
CA VAL A 154 0.74 13.32 38.33
C VAL A 154 2.15 12.91 37.93
N MET A 155 2.26 12.13 36.86
CA MET A 155 3.56 11.67 36.33
C MET A 155 4.35 12.85 35.76
N GLN A 156 5.65 12.93 36.09
CA GLN A 156 6.61 13.92 35.58
C GLN A 156 7.75 13.28 34.78
N GLY A 157 7.62 11.99 34.45
CA GLY A 157 8.61 11.23 33.67
C GLY A 157 9.35 10.15 34.46
N GLU A 158 8.92 9.85 35.69
CA GLU A 158 9.56 8.84 36.56
C GLU A 158 9.54 7.42 35.97
N LYS A 159 8.55 7.14 35.12
CA LYS A 159 8.49 5.94 34.31
C LYS A 159 7.86 6.27 32.96
N VAL A 160 8.55 5.92 31.89
CA VAL A 160 8.07 6.07 30.52
C VAL A 160 7.45 4.76 30.05
N VAL A 161 6.31 4.85 29.36
CA VAL A 161 5.64 3.71 28.72
C VAL A 161 5.44 4.09 27.26
N ALA A 162 5.97 3.26 26.37
CA ALA A 162 5.76 3.35 24.93
C ALA A 162 4.97 2.13 24.49
N ALA A 163 3.69 2.32 24.18
CA ALA A 163 2.81 1.26 23.68
C ALA A 163 2.84 1.24 22.15
N GLU A 164 3.06 0.06 21.56
CA GLU A 164 3.01 -0.11 20.11
C GLU A 164 1.54 -0.08 19.66
N THR A 165 1.21 0.90 18.81
CA THR A 165 -0.13 1.06 18.22
C THR A 165 -0.08 0.84 16.72
N VAL A 166 -1.23 0.45 16.15
CA VAL A 166 -1.37 0.42 14.69
C VAL A 166 -1.41 1.84 14.12
N SER A 167 -1.26 1.96 12.80
CA SER A 167 -1.38 3.25 12.10
C SER A 167 -2.67 3.98 12.47
N LYS A 168 -2.59 5.31 12.65
CA LYS A 168 -3.72 6.22 12.87
C LYS A 168 -4.78 6.18 11.77
N LEU A 169 -4.43 5.68 10.58
CA LEU A 169 -5.37 5.44 9.48
C LEU A 169 -6.23 4.18 9.67
N SER A 170 -5.88 3.30 10.60
CA SER A 170 -6.62 2.08 10.93
C SER A 170 -7.72 2.38 11.94
N ASP A 171 -8.90 1.79 11.77
CA ASP A 171 -9.99 1.92 12.75
C ASP A 171 -9.56 1.44 14.14
N ARG A 172 -8.78 0.35 14.20
CA ARG A 172 -8.32 -0.24 15.46
C ARG A 172 -7.45 0.70 16.32
N TYR A 173 -6.82 1.71 15.72
CA TYR A 173 -6.07 2.73 16.47
C TYR A 173 -6.97 3.45 17.48
N PHE A 174 -8.21 3.78 17.12
CA PHE A 174 -9.14 4.52 17.98
C PHE A 174 -9.53 3.71 19.23
N GLY A 175 -9.67 2.39 19.08
CA GLY A 175 -9.89 1.47 20.20
C GLY A 175 -8.66 1.34 21.10
N GLN A 176 -7.46 1.29 20.50
CA GLN A 176 -6.20 1.29 21.26
C GLN A 176 -6.00 2.60 22.03
N TRP A 177 -6.35 3.74 21.43
CA TRP A 177 -6.27 5.03 22.08
C TRP A 177 -7.23 5.12 23.26
N LEU A 178 -8.47 4.65 23.13
CA LEU A 178 -9.42 4.58 24.24
C LEU A 178 -8.85 3.77 25.40
N MET A 179 -8.41 2.54 25.13
CA MET A 179 -7.86 1.64 26.13
C MET A 179 -6.66 2.24 26.86
N LEU A 180 -5.82 3.02 26.19
CA LEU A 180 -4.63 3.60 26.82
C LEU A 180 -4.94 4.87 27.62
N ASN A 181 -5.81 5.74 27.12
CA ASN A 181 -5.93 7.11 27.62
C ASN A 181 -7.15 7.37 28.48
N VAL A 182 -8.20 6.56 28.35
CA VAL A 182 -9.46 6.75 29.07
C VAL A 182 -9.51 5.78 30.25
N PRO A 183 -9.77 6.24 31.49
CA PRO A 183 -10.08 5.34 32.61
C PRO A 183 -11.34 4.50 32.37
N PHE A 184 -11.32 3.22 32.75
CA PHE A 184 -12.47 2.31 32.61
C PHE A 184 -12.47 1.25 33.72
N GLU A 185 -13.63 0.68 34.07
CA GLU A 185 -13.68 -0.43 35.03
C GLU A 185 -13.48 -1.78 34.33
N ASN A 186 -14.13 -1.95 33.17
CA ASN A 186 -13.98 -3.10 32.30
C ASN A 186 -13.76 -2.62 30.85
N ALA A 187 -12.92 -3.32 30.08
CA ALA A 187 -12.67 -2.97 28.68
C ALA A 187 -13.97 -2.96 27.84
N ALA A 188 -14.94 -3.78 28.24
CA ALA A 188 -16.27 -3.84 27.63
C ALA A 188 -17.12 -2.58 27.84
N ASP A 189 -16.75 -1.68 28.77
CA ASP A 189 -17.47 -0.42 29.02
C ASP A 189 -17.39 0.53 27.82
N PHE A 190 -16.37 0.36 26.96
CA PHE A 190 -16.27 1.10 25.70
C PHE A 190 -17.12 0.52 24.58
N CYS A 191 -17.65 -0.70 24.73
CA CYS A 191 -18.45 -1.32 23.68
C CYS A 191 -19.74 -0.54 23.47
N LEU A 192 -20.07 -0.32 22.20
CA LEU A 192 -21.28 0.42 21.84
C LEU A 192 -22.53 -0.37 22.24
N PRO A 193 -23.60 0.33 22.67
CA PRO A 193 -24.91 -0.29 22.85
C PRO A 193 -25.35 -1.07 21.60
N ASP A 194 -26.07 -2.17 21.83
CA ASP A 194 -26.46 -3.14 20.81
C ASP A 194 -27.24 -2.51 19.63
N ASP A 195 -28.09 -1.53 19.92
CA ASP A 195 -28.87 -0.79 18.92
C ASP A 195 -27.98 0.10 18.04
N VAL A 196 -26.97 0.76 18.62
CA VAL A 196 -25.99 1.57 17.90
C VAL A 196 -25.04 0.69 17.08
N ALA A 197 -24.49 -0.36 17.70
CA ALA A 197 -23.56 -1.29 17.06
C ALA A 197 -24.17 -1.95 15.81
N ARG A 198 -25.47 -2.30 15.84
CA ARG A 198 -26.19 -2.89 14.70
C ARG A 198 -26.40 -1.93 13.52
N ARG A 199 -26.25 -0.62 13.72
CA ARG A 199 -26.40 0.41 12.68
C ARG A 199 -25.08 0.72 11.99
N LEU A 200 -23.95 0.25 12.53
CA LEU A 200 -22.62 0.56 12.05
C LEU A 200 -21.99 -0.65 11.33
N PRO A 201 -21.18 -0.43 10.29
CA PRO A 201 -20.30 -1.46 9.77
C PRO A 201 -19.18 -1.78 10.76
N GLU A 202 -18.77 -3.05 10.80
CA GLU A 202 -17.68 -3.52 11.67
C GLU A 202 -16.37 -2.73 11.48
N ALA A 203 -16.12 -2.25 10.26
CA ALA A 203 -14.91 -1.52 9.90
C ALA A 203 -14.81 -0.09 10.48
N HIS A 204 -15.87 0.41 11.13
CA HIS A 204 -15.91 1.74 11.75
C HIS A 204 -16.22 1.69 13.25
N LYS A 205 -16.19 0.49 13.84
CA LYS A 205 -16.67 0.28 15.20
C LYS A 205 -15.82 1.02 16.23
N TYR A 206 -14.50 1.00 16.10
CA TYR A 206 -13.61 1.56 17.11
C TYR A 206 -13.56 3.08 17.02
N PHE A 207 -13.63 3.64 15.80
CA PHE A 207 -13.82 5.07 15.62
C PHE A 207 -15.13 5.54 16.27
N ALA A 208 -16.22 4.79 16.07
CA ALA A 208 -17.49 5.08 16.70
C ALA A 208 -17.44 4.97 18.23
N MET A 209 -16.80 3.93 18.79
CA MET A 209 -16.53 3.81 20.23
C MET A 209 -15.81 5.06 20.76
N ALA A 210 -14.76 5.52 20.06
CA ALA A 210 -13.98 6.67 20.50
C ALA A 210 -14.75 8.00 20.48
N VAL A 211 -15.53 8.24 19.42
CA VAL A 211 -16.29 9.49 19.24
C VAL A 211 -17.56 9.54 20.10
N LEU A 212 -18.21 8.39 20.34
CA LEU A 212 -19.44 8.29 21.12
C LEU A 212 -19.20 8.03 22.61
N CYS A 213 -17.96 7.79 23.04
CA CYS A 213 -17.62 7.59 24.44
C CYS A 213 -17.98 8.84 25.26
N GLU A 214 -18.82 8.70 26.28
CA GLU A 214 -19.27 9.81 27.14
C GLU A 214 -18.19 10.29 28.12
N HIS A 215 -17.09 9.56 28.27
CA HIS A 215 -16.04 9.93 29.20
C HIS A 215 -15.40 11.29 28.81
N PRO A 216 -15.22 12.23 29.75
CA PRO A 216 -14.72 13.59 29.45
C PRO A 216 -13.39 13.63 28.68
N VAL A 217 -12.49 12.68 28.96
CA VAL A 217 -11.20 12.55 28.25
C VAL A 217 -11.38 12.26 26.76
N ALA A 218 -12.28 11.33 26.41
CA ALA A 218 -12.58 11.00 25.02
C ALA A 218 -13.30 12.16 24.33
N GLN A 219 -14.29 12.75 25.01
CA GLN A 219 -15.04 13.92 24.51
C GLN A 219 -14.11 15.08 24.17
N ALA A 220 -13.21 15.42 25.09
CA ALA A 220 -12.26 16.51 24.90
C ALA A 220 -11.26 16.25 23.76
N MET A 221 -10.93 14.98 23.46
CA MET A 221 -10.01 14.64 22.37
C MET A 221 -10.72 14.56 21.01
N TRP A 222 -11.77 13.76 20.92
CA TRP A 222 -12.34 13.37 19.62
C TRP A 222 -13.37 14.34 19.06
N HIS A 223 -13.65 15.46 19.75
CA HIS A 223 -14.50 16.56 19.26
C HIS A 223 -13.75 17.89 19.09
N ASP A 224 -12.46 17.95 19.46
CA ASP A 224 -11.62 19.16 19.35
C ASP A 224 -10.44 18.92 18.39
N ASP A 225 -10.51 19.54 17.21
CA ASP A 225 -9.48 19.41 16.18
C ASP A 225 -8.15 20.07 16.58
N ASP A 226 -8.18 21.12 17.40
CA ASP A 226 -6.97 21.80 17.87
C ASP A 226 -6.24 20.95 18.92
N LYS A 227 -6.99 20.21 19.74
CA LYS A 227 -6.41 19.23 20.66
C LYS A 227 -5.76 18.07 19.91
N ILE A 228 -6.44 17.50 18.91
CA ILE A 228 -5.87 16.46 18.05
C ILE A 228 -4.60 16.97 17.36
N ARG A 229 -4.63 18.18 16.80
CA ARG A 229 -3.45 18.82 16.17
C ARG A 229 -2.30 18.93 17.17
N THR A 230 -2.58 19.38 18.38
CA THR A 230 -1.57 19.57 19.43
C THR A 230 -0.95 18.23 19.81
N GLU A 231 -1.75 17.17 20.01
CA GLU A 231 -1.24 15.83 20.31
C GLU A 231 -0.36 15.28 19.19
N LEU A 232 -0.80 15.40 17.94
CA LEU A 232 0.01 14.94 16.79
C LEU A 232 1.32 15.71 16.64
N LYS A 233 1.32 17.02 16.94
CA LYS A 233 2.54 17.82 16.98
C LYS A 233 3.48 17.39 18.12
N MET A 234 2.92 17.05 19.28
CA MET A 234 3.70 16.53 20.42
C MET A 234 4.36 15.18 20.07
N GLU A 235 3.72 14.36 19.23
CA GLU A 235 4.29 13.13 18.65
C GLU A 235 5.32 13.39 17.52
N ALA A 236 5.65 14.64 17.20
CA ALA A 236 6.57 15.05 16.15
C ALA A 236 6.15 14.62 14.71
N HIS A 237 4.84 14.58 14.45
CA HIS A 237 4.34 14.43 13.08
C HIS A 237 4.52 15.71 12.26
N THR A 238 4.77 15.56 10.97
CA THR A 238 4.85 16.68 10.03
C THR A 238 3.50 17.35 9.86
N LYS A 239 3.49 18.65 9.54
CA LYS A 239 2.26 19.40 9.23
C LYS A 239 1.39 18.68 8.19
N ASP A 240 1.98 18.17 7.11
CA ASP A 240 1.27 17.43 6.07
C ASP A 240 0.56 16.18 6.59
N HIS A 241 1.22 15.43 7.48
CA HIS A 241 0.61 14.26 8.11
C HIS A 241 -0.54 14.66 9.03
N VAL A 242 -0.36 15.71 9.82
CA VAL A 242 -1.39 16.25 10.72
C VAL A 242 -2.63 16.69 9.94
N ASP A 243 -2.44 17.45 8.86
CA ASP A 243 -3.54 17.92 8.01
C ASP A 243 -4.31 16.76 7.36
N THR A 244 -3.60 15.71 6.95
CA THR A 244 -4.21 14.47 6.40
C THR A 244 -5.05 13.73 7.44
N ILE A 245 -4.55 13.58 8.68
CA ILE A 245 -5.27 12.89 9.77
C ILE A 245 -6.49 13.70 10.20
N LEU A 246 -6.39 15.03 10.32
CA LEU A 246 -7.54 15.88 10.65
C LEU A 246 -8.63 15.81 9.56
N ALA A 247 -8.24 15.84 8.28
CA ALA A 247 -9.17 15.68 7.17
C ALA A 247 -9.88 14.31 7.21
N MET A 248 -9.15 13.25 7.53
CA MET A 248 -9.73 11.91 7.73
C MET A 248 -10.75 11.89 8.86
N ILE A 249 -10.39 12.40 10.05
CA ILE A 249 -11.25 12.38 11.23
C ILE A 249 -12.56 13.12 10.95
N ARG A 250 -12.50 14.31 10.36
CA ARG A 250 -13.70 15.07 9.94
C ARG A 250 -14.59 14.26 9.00
N ALA A 251 -14.00 13.69 7.94
CA ALA A 251 -14.72 12.90 6.96
C ALA A 251 -15.34 11.61 7.55
N HIS A 252 -14.68 11.01 8.55
CA HIS A 252 -15.21 9.87 9.29
C HIS A 252 -16.32 10.26 10.28
N ARG A 253 -16.25 11.42 10.95
CA ARG A 253 -17.36 11.93 11.78
C ARG A 253 -18.64 12.08 10.95
N GLY A 254 -18.54 12.64 9.74
CA GLY A 254 -19.67 12.73 8.81
C GLY A 254 -20.22 11.37 8.38
N LEU A 255 -19.32 10.43 8.04
CA LEU A 255 -19.72 9.06 7.70
C LEU A 255 -20.43 8.35 8.87
N LEU A 256 -19.92 8.53 10.10
CA LEU A 256 -20.53 7.99 11.31
C LEU A 256 -21.94 8.55 11.49
N GLN A 257 -22.11 9.87 11.38
CA GLN A 257 -23.41 10.53 11.49
C GLN A 257 -24.42 9.99 10.48
N ASP A 258 -23.99 9.74 9.23
CA ASP A 258 -24.85 9.17 8.19
C ASP A 258 -25.36 7.75 8.50
N TYR A 259 -24.65 6.96 9.29
CA TYR A 259 -25.17 5.68 9.78
C TYR A 259 -26.12 5.88 10.97
N LEU A 260 -25.77 6.79 11.88
CA LEU A 260 -26.52 7.10 13.09
C LEU A 260 -27.81 7.89 12.85
N ASP A 261 -27.97 8.55 11.71
CA ASP A 261 -29.23 9.17 11.29
C ASP A 261 -30.07 8.26 10.37
N GLY A 262 -29.47 7.18 9.84
CA GLY A 262 -30.13 6.21 8.97
C GLY A 262 -30.06 6.55 7.47
N SER A 263 -29.30 7.58 7.08
CA SER A 263 -28.98 7.91 5.69
C SER A 263 -28.22 6.77 4.98
N LEU A 264 -27.43 6.01 5.74
CA LEU A 264 -26.75 4.79 5.32
C LEU A 264 -27.22 3.60 6.16
N ASP A 265 -27.38 2.46 5.48
CA ASP A 265 -27.81 1.20 6.10
C ASP A 265 -26.69 0.16 6.06
N ALA A 266 -26.06 -0.05 7.22
CA ALA A 266 -25.00 -1.04 7.40
C ALA A 266 -25.49 -2.48 7.17
N ARG A 267 -26.77 -2.79 7.43
CA ARG A 267 -27.33 -4.13 7.20
C ARG A 267 -27.48 -4.40 5.71
N ALA A 268 -28.02 -3.44 4.97
CA ALA A 268 -28.09 -3.53 3.51
C ALA A 268 -26.70 -3.66 2.87
N GLU A 269 -25.71 -2.94 3.41
CA GLU A 269 -24.31 -3.07 2.98
C GLU A 269 -23.77 -4.50 3.19
N ARG A 270 -23.90 -5.05 4.41
CA ARG A 270 -23.49 -6.43 4.73
C ARG A 270 -24.18 -7.44 3.81
N GLN A 271 -25.48 -7.29 3.57
CA GLN A 271 -26.21 -8.16 2.64
C GLN A 271 -25.65 -8.09 1.21
N VAL A 272 -25.28 -6.92 0.71
CA VAL A 272 -24.65 -6.77 -0.62
C VAL A 272 -23.28 -7.47 -0.65
N GLN A 273 -22.49 -7.31 0.40
CA GLN A 273 -21.18 -7.96 0.54
C GLN A 273 -21.33 -9.49 0.61
N ASP A 274 -22.23 -10.01 1.43
CA ASP A 274 -22.50 -11.44 1.58
C ASP A 274 -23.04 -12.05 0.30
N ASN A 275 -24.04 -11.42 -0.33
CA ASN A 275 -24.56 -11.86 -1.62
C ASN A 275 -23.48 -11.89 -2.70
N ARG A 276 -22.52 -10.96 -2.65
CA ARG A 276 -21.36 -10.96 -3.54
C ARG A 276 -20.37 -12.03 -3.16
N HIS A 277 -20.10 -12.29 -1.88
CA HIS A 277 -19.26 -13.40 -1.45
C HIS A 277 -19.86 -14.74 -1.88
N VAL A 278 -21.17 -14.93 -1.76
CA VAL A 278 -21.91 -16.10 -2.24
C VAL A 278 -21.87 -16.19 -3.76
N LYS A 279 -22.16 -15.10 -4.49
CA LYS A 279 -22.06 -15.07 -5.96
C LYS A 279 -20.63 -15.25 -6.46
N LYS A 280 -19.62 -14.78 -5.73
CA LYS A 280 -18.19 -14.98 -6.04
C LYS A 280 -17.80 -16.42 -5.76
N LYS A 281 -18.31 -17.04 -4.68
CA LYS A 281 -18.21 -18.49 -4.40
C LYS A 281 -18.95 -19.36 -5.44
N ALA A 282 -20.04 -18.87 -6.02
CA ALA A 282 -20.86 -19.60 -7.00
C ALA A 282 -20.41 -19.40 -8.47
N LYS A 283 -19.97 -18.19 -8.85
CA LYS A 283 -19.34 -17.88 -10.17
C LYS A 283 -17.86 -18.28 -10.20
N SER A 284 -17.20 -18.35 -9.04
CA SER A 284 -16.06 -19.25 -8.94
C SER A 284 -16.64 -20.65 -9.05
N SER A 285 -16.38 -21.33 -10.15
CA SER A 285 -16.12 -22.75 -10.05
C SER A 285 -15.04 -22.94 -8.97
N LYS A 286 -15.46 -23.14 -7.72
CA LYS A 286 -14.66 -23.34 -6.50
C LYS A 286 -13.60 -22.24 -6.19
N PRO A 287 -13.58 -21.67 -4.96
CA PRO A 287 -12.35 -21.10 -4.42
C PRO A 287 -11.33 -22.25 -4.37
N GLY A 288 -10.21 -22.14 -5.08
CA GLY A 288 -9.13 -23.12 -4.95
C GLY A 288 -9.33 -24.46 -5.65
N VAL A 289 -9.97 -24.53 -6.84
CA VAL A 289 -9.46 -25.54 -7.79
C VAL A 289 -8.12 -25.00 -8.27
N LEU A 290 -7.06 -25.48 -7.63
CA LEU A 290 -5.71 -25.47 -8.19
C LEU A 290 -5.84 -25.76 -9.68
N PRO A 291 -5.24 -24.95 -10.57
CA PRO A 291 -5.25 -25.30 -11.97
C PRO A 291 -4.63 -26.68 -12.08
N ASP A 292 -5.47 -27.65 -12.43
CA ASP A 292 -5.11 -29.06 -12.46
C ASP A 292 -3.83 -29.22 -13.27
N PRO A 293 -2.68 -29.52 -12.63
CA PRO A 293 -1.40 -29.57 -13.32
C PRO A 293 -1.40 -30.58 -14.47
N SER A 294 -2.31 -31.57 -14.44
CA SER A 294 -2.50 -32.52 -15.55
C SER A 294 -2.96 -31.84 -16.85
N LYS A 295 -3.61 -30.67 -16.76
CA LYS A 295 -4.08 -29.87 -17.90
C LYS A 295 -3.01 -28.93 -18.45
N PHE A 296 -1.84 -28.84 -17.82
CA PHE A 296 -0.74 -28.02 -18.32
C PHE A 296 -0.10 -28.65 -19.55
N ASN A 297 0.06 -27.82 -20.59
CA ASN A 297 0.81 -28.25 -21.77
C ASN A 297 2.30 -28.46 -21.42
N ARG A 298 3.06 -29.03 -22.36
CA ARG A 298 4.48 -29.37 -22.15
C ARG A 298 5.32 -28.17 -21.70
N GLN A 299 5.12 -26.99 -22.27
CA GLN A 299 5.89 -25.80 -21.89
C GLN A 299 5.50 -25.26 -20.52
N GLN A 300 4.21 -25.31 -20.17
CA GLN A 300 3.71 -24.93 -18.84
C GLN A 300 4.25 -25.86 -17.76
N ARG A 301 4.24 -27.18 -17.99
CA ARG A 301 4.84 -28.17 -17.08
C ARG A 301 6.33 -27.93 -16.90
N ARG A 302 7.08 -27.79 -18.00
CA ARG A 302 8.52 -27.48 -17.93
C ARG A 302 8.83 -26.24 -17.09
N PHE A 303 8.05 -25.16 -17.27
CA PHE A 303 8.25 -23.95 -16.48
C PHE A 303 7.92 -24.17 -15.00
N LYS A 304 6.82 -24.88 -14.72
CA LYS A 304 6.44 -25.27 -13.35
C LYS A 304 7.54 -26.07 -12.67
N ASP A 305 8.03 -27.12 -13.32
CA ASP A 305 9.05 -28.02 -12.77
C ASP A 305 10.35 -27.27 -12.45
N LEU A 306 10.76 -26.32 -13.30
CA LEU A 306 11.94 -25.48 -13.05
C LEU A 306 11.79 -24.60 -11.81
N VAL A 307 10.61 -24.01 -11.61
CA VAL A 307 10.33 -23.17 -10.44
C VAL A 307 10.20 -24.04 -9.18
N ASP A 308 9.43 -25.12 -9.25
CA ASP A 308 9.21 -26.03 -8.14
C ASP A 308 10.51 -26.68 -7.65
N ASN A 309 11.40 -27.12 -8.55
CA ASN A 309 12.69 -27.68 -8.16
C ASN A 309 13.59 -26.65 -7.47
N ALA A 310 13.50 -25.37 -7.84
CA ALA A 310 14.23 -24.31 -7.17
C ALA A 310 13.66 -24.00 -5.78
N VAL A 311 12.32 -24.00 -5.65
CA VAL A 311 11.65 -23.88 -4.34
C VAL A 311 12.01 -25.05 -3.44
N ASP A 312 12.02 -26.27 -3.97
CA ASP A 312 12.33 -27.48 -3.21
C ASP A 312 13.73 -27.44 -2.63
N ARG A 313 14.70 -26.94 -3.40
CA ARG A 313 16.07 -26.71 -2.93
C ARG A 313 16.12 -25.61 -1.86
N ALA A 314 15.41 -24.50 -2.04
CA ALA A 314 15.38 -23.42 -1.04
C ALA A 314 14.85 -23.91 0.31
N LEU A 315 13.76 -24.70 0.30
CA LEU A 315 13.20 -25.30 1.51
C LEU A 315 14.13 -26.36 2.12
N ALA A 316 14.78 -27.18 1.29
CA ALA A 316 15.75 -28.15 1.79
C ALA A 316 16.94 -27.49 2.50
N ILE A 317 17.38 -26.30 2.08
CA ILE A 317 18.44 -25.54 2.76
C ILE A 317 18.00 -25.10 4.16
N GLU A 318 16.73 -24.75 4.37
CA GLU A 318 16.20 -24.35 5.68
C GLU A 318 16.09 -25.53 6.65
N GLU A 319 15.87 -26.74 6.14
CA GLU A 319 15.69 -27.97 6.92
C GLU A 319 17.00 -28.77 7.14
N ALA A 320 18.06 -28.47 6.37
CA ALA A 320 19.32 -29.22 6.37
C ALA A 320 20.26 -28.85 7.52
N ASP A 321 21.19 -29.76 7.83
CA ASP A 321 22.36 -29.43 8.65
C ASP A 321 23.32 -28.48 7.90
N GLU A 322 24.28 -27.88 8.62
CA GLU A 322 25.17 -26.86 8.05
C GLU A 322 25.93 -27.36 6.80
N GLY A 323 26.39 -28.62 6.81
CA GLY A 323 27.17 -29.19 5.72
C GLY A 323 26.35 -29.41 4.44
N GLU A 324 25.14 -29.98 4.56
CA GLU A 324 24.25 -30.16 3.42
C GLU A 324 23.66 -28.83 2.96
N ALA A 325 23.37 -27.90 3.87
CA ALA A 325 22.93 -26.55 3.53
C ALA A 325 23.97 -25.80 2.68
N ASP A 326 25.25 -25.88 3.03
CA ASP A 326 26.33 -25.26 2.26
C ASP A 326 26.51 -25.90 0.87
N ARG A 327 26.38 -27.23 0.77
CA ARG A 327 26.39 -27.92 -0.52
C ARG A 327 25.25 -27.42 -1.41
N LEU A 328 24.04 -27.34 -0.88
CA LEU A 328 22.85 -26.89 -1.60
C LEU A 328 22.93 -25.40 -1.98
N ARG A 329 23.52 -24.54 -1.13
CA ARG A 329 23.83 -23.14 -1.47
C ARG A 329 24.83 -23.05 -2.62
N GLN A 330 25.88 -23.86 -2.61
CA GLN A 330 26.84 -23.92 -3.71
C GLN A 330 26.20 -24.38 -5.03
N GLU A 331 25.30 -25.37 -4.97
CA GLU A 331 24.48 -25.78 -6.13
C GLU A 331 23.58 -24.64 -6.62
N ALA A 332 23.00 -23.85 -5.69
CA ALA A 332 22.13 -22.72 -6.01
C ALA A 332 22.89 -21.59 -6.74
N GLN A 333 24.19 -21.39 -6.50
CA GLN A 333 24.99 -20.39 -7.21
C GLN A 333 25.02 -20.62 -8.74
N GLY A 334 24.90 -21.87 -9.21
CA GLY A 334 24.78 -22.21 -10.63
C GLY A 334 23.39 -21.94 -11.24
N SER A 335 22.40 -21.62 -10.41
CA SER A 335 21.02 -21.42 -10.85
C SER A 335 20.83 -20.13 -11.65
N LYS A 336 19.80 -20.15 -12.50
CA LYS A 336 19.38 -19.01 -13.31
C LYS A 336 17.98 -18.57 -12.92
N ALA A 337 17.69 -17.28 -13.04
CA ALA A 337 16.36 -16.75 -12.88
C ALA A 337 15.42 -17.33 -13.95
N ASN A 338 14.25 -17.82 -13.54
CA ASN A 338 13.29 -18.49 -14.40
C ASN A 338 12.34 -17.48 -15.07
N ILE A 339 12.53 -17.23 -16.35
CA ILE A 339 11.69 -16.30 -17.12
C ILE A 339 10.62 -17.07 -17.89
N CYS A 340 9.34 -16.73 -17.70
CA CYS A 340 8.23 -17.19 -18.54
C CYS A 340 7.74 -16.08 -19.46
N LEU A 341 7.83 -16.32 -20.76
CA LEU A 341 7.38 -15.38 -21.79
C LEU A 341 6.20 -15.93 -22.56
N GLY A 342 5.32 -15.07 -23.05
CA GLY A 342 4.29 -15.48 -23.99
C GLY A 342 3.17 -14.46 -24.11
N PRO A 343 2.31 -14.57 -25.14
CA PRO A 343 1.15 -13.70 -25.29
C PRO A 343 0.27 -13.58 -24.03
N PRO A 344 -0.59 -12.54 -23.95
CA PRO A 344 -1.66 -12.48 -22.97
C PRO A 344 -2.55 -13.73 -23.02
N GLY A 345 -2.90 -14.24 -21.85
CA GLY A 345 -3.78 -15.40 -21.75
C GLY A 345 -3.13 -16.75 -22.06
N THR A 346 -1.80 -16.87 -22.14
CA THR A 346 -1.14 -18.19 -22.27
C THR A 346 -1.02 -18.99 -20.97
N GLY A 347 -1.52 -18.45 -19.86
CA GLY A 347 -1.50 -19.12 -18.56
C GLY A 347 -0.20 -18.98 -17.78
N LYS A 348 0.63 -17.96 -18.04
CA LYS A 348 1.86 -17.66 -17.27
C LYS A 348 1.56 -17.55 -15.77
N THR A 349 0.71 -16.59 -15.41
CA THR A 349 0.28 -16.35 -14.02
C THR A 349 -0.46 -17.56 -13.45
N THR A 350 -1.21 -18.31 -14.27
CA THR A 350 -1.88 -19.56 -13.84
C THR A 350 -0.89 -20.64 -13.39
N VAL A 351 0.21 -20.82 -14.12
CA VAL A 351 1.27 -21.77 -13.73
C VAL A 351 1.93 -21.30 -12.43
N ILE A 352 2.25 -20.02 -12.32
CA ILE A 352 2.84 -19.47 -11.09
C ILE A 352 1.92 -19.59 -9.88
N PHE A 353 0.61 -19.40 -10.02
CA PHE A 353 -0.31 -19.66 -8.91
C PHE A 353 -0.20 -21.11 -8.41
N SER A 354 -0.02 -22.08 -9.30
CA SER A 354 0.22 -23.46 -8.88
C SER A 354 1.55 -23.65 -8.13
N CYS A 355 2.60 -22.91 -8.48
CA CYS A 355 3.88 -22.92 -7.76
C CYS A 355 3.76 -22.24 -6.40
N ILE A 356 3.12 -21.07 -6.32
CA ILE A 356 2.86 -20.33 -5.08
C ILE A 356 2.08 -21.21 -4.11
N ASP A 357 0.95 -21.78 -4.56
CA ASP A 357 0.09 -22.58 -3.70
C ASP A 357 0.84 -23.83 -3.16
N ARG A 358 1.73 -24.43 -3.97
CA ARG A 358 2.60 -25.54 -3.55
C ARG A 358 3.68 -25.10 -2.56
N ALA A 359 4.34 -23.97 -2.80
CA ALA A 359 5.36 -23.44 -1.89
C ALA A 359 4.76 -23.17 -0.50
N LEU A 360 3.59 -22.51 -0.45
CA LEU A 360 2.86 -22.27 0.80
C LEU A 360 2.44 -23.57 1.50
N ALA A 361 1.96 -24.57 0.74
CA ALA A 361 1.58 -25.87 1.30
C ALA A 361 2.76 -26.63 1.91
N ARG A 362 4.00 -26.31 1.50
CA ARG A 362 5.24 -26.84 2.05
C ARG A 362 5.86 -25.94 3.13
N GLY A 363 5.16 -24.91 3.60
CA GLY A 363 5.64 -23.99 4.63
C GLY A 363 6.53 -22.85 4.12
N GLY A 364 6.77 -22.76 2.81
CA GLY A 364 7.62 -21.72 2.22
C GLY A 364 6.98 -20.34 2.21
N LYS A 365 7.80 -19.30 2.45
CA LYS A 365 7.39 -17.90 2.28
C LYS A 365 7.51 -17.47 0.82
N VAL A 366 6.59 -16.62 0.37
CA VAL A 366 6.49 -16.19 -1.03
C VAL A 366 6.34 -14.67 -1.13
N LEU A 367 7.14 -14.06 -2.00
CA LEU A 367 7.02 -12.67 -2.43
C LEU A 367 6.47 -12.60 -3.86
N MET A 368 5.43 -11.81 -4.09
CA MET A 368 4.91 -11.51 -5.44
C MET A 368 4.91 -10.00 -5.68
N ALA A 369 5.81 -9.55 -6.54
CA ALA A 369 5.95 -8.18 -6.99
C ALA A 369 5.24 -7.94 -8.33
N LEU A 370 4.49 -6.84 -8.43
CA LEU A 370 3.75 -6.45 -9.63
C LEU A 370 4.06 -4.99 -10.01
N PRO A 371 3.96 -4.58 -11.28
CA PRO A 371 4.39 -3.23 -11.67
C PRO A 371 3.41 -2.13 -11.21
N THR A 372 2.17 -2.48 -10.88
CA THR A 372 1.15 -1.49 -10.47
C THR A 372 0.43 -1.93 -9.21
N ALA A 373 0.07 -0.95 -8.38
CA ALA A 373 -0.71 -1.17 -7.16
C ALA A 373 -2.08 -1.82 -7.44
N GLN A 374 -2.68 -1.55 -8.61
CA GLN A 374 -3.94 -2.17 -9.00
C GLN A 374 -3.80 -3.69 -9.21
N LEU A 375 -2.70 -4.15 -9.82
CA LEU A 375 -2.43 -5.57 -9.95
C LEU A 375 -2.12 -6.21 -8.59
N ALA A 376 -1.34 -5.52 -7.74
CA ALA A 376 -1.05 -5.96 -6.38
C ALA A 376 -2.31 -6.10 -5.51
N SER A 377 -3.23 -5.14 -5.55
CA SER A 377 -4.52 -5.21 -4.85
C SER A 377 -5.33 -6.44 -5.26
N ARG A 378 -5.38 -6.77 -6.55
CA ARG A 378 -6.07 -7.98 -7.03
C ARG A 378 -5.45 -9.26 -6.50
N MET A 379 -4.12 -9.32 -6.38
CA MET A 379 -3.42 -10.48 -5.84
C MET A 379 -3.62 -10.58 -4.32
N LYS A 380 -3.61 -9.45 -3.59
CA LYS A 380 -3.94 -9.39 -2.16
C LYS A 380 -5.35 -9.92 -1.89
N ALA A 381 -6.32 -9.56 -2.73
CA ALA A 381 -7.68 -10.10 -2.63
C ALA A 381 -7.78 -11.63 -2.87
N ARG A 382 -6.76 -12.25 -3.48
CA ARG A 382 -6.69 -13.72 -3.69
C ARG A 382 -5.96 -14.42 -2.55
N TYR A 383 -4.81 -13.90 -2.14
CA TYR A 383 -3.90 -14.58 -1.24
C TYR A 383 -4.02 -14.13 0.22
N GLY A 384 -4.58 -12.94 0.47
CA GLY A 384 -4.57 -12.30 1.78
C GLY A 384 -3.14 -12.08 2.25
N ASP A 385 -2.91 -12.31 3.54
CA ASP A 385 -1.61 -12.16 4.19
C ASP A 385 -0.73 -13.42 4.09
N ARG A 386 -1.17 -14.45 3.32
CA ARG A 386 -0.37 -15.67 3.10
C ARG A 386 0.80 -15.48 2.15
N VAL A 387 0.79 -14.40 1.35
CA VAL A 387 1.83 -14.07 0.38
C VAL A 387 2.15 -12.60 0.54
N ASP A 388 3.44 -12.28 0.62
CA ASP A 388 3.88 -10.89 0.62
C ASP A 388 3.72 -10.33 -0.79
N ILE A 389 2.84 -9.34 -0.94
CA ILE A 389 2.48 -8.78 -2.24
C ILE A 389 2.73 -7.29 -2.22
N ASP A 390 3.54 -6.81 -3.16
CA ASP A 390 3.74 -5.37 -3.33
C ASP A 390 4.00 -4.98 -4.78
N THR A 391 4.18 -3.68 -5.00
CA THR A 391 4.72 -3.14 -6.23
C THR A 391 6.20 -3.48 -6.35
N CYS A 392 6.74 -3.63 -7.57
CA CYS A 392 8.17 -3.89 -7.75
C CYS A 392 9.05 -2.82 -7.08
N HIS A 393 8.62 -1.56 -7.07
CA HIS A 393 9.38 -0.48 -6.46
C HIS A 393 9.49 -0.63 -4.95
N ALA A 394 8.38 -0.95 -4.27
CA ALA A 394 8.37 -1.17 -2.83
C ALA A 394 9.04 -2.50 -2.43
N ALA A 395 8.78 -3.58 -3.17
CA ALA A 395 9.29 -4.91 -2.85
C ALA A 395 10.83 -5.03 -2.93
N PHE A 396 11.47 -4.20 -3.76
CA PHE A 396 12.92 -4.27 -4.03
C PHE A 396 13.65 -2.94 -3.77
N GLY A 397 13.02 -1.99 -3.06
CA GLY A 397 13.64 -0.70 -2.73
C GLY A 397 14.14 0.06 -3.96
N LEU A 398 13.46 -0.02 -5.12
CA LEU A 398 14.04 0.43 -6.40
C LEU A 398 14.32 1.94 -6.49
N HIS A 399 13.77 2.74 -5.57
CA HIS A 399 14.02 4.18 -5.47
C HIS A 399 15.28 4.54 -4.66
N GLU A 400 15.82 3.60 -3.89
CA GLU A 400 16.98 3.86 -3.04
C GLU A 400 18.29 3.69 -3.84
N ALA A 401 19.22 4.64 -3.64
CA ALA A 401 20.58 4.51 -4.14
C ALA A 401 21.18 3.20 -3.63
N ALA A 402 21.86 2.45 -4.52
CA ALA A 402 22.27 1.06 -4.33
C ALA A 402 23.32 0.82 -3.21
N GLU A 403 23.46 1.74 -2.27
CA GLU A 403 24.54 1.82 -1.29
C GLU A 403 24.13 1.34 0.12
N HIS A 404 22.85 1.02 0.35
CA HIS A 404 22.41 0.49 1.65
C HIS A 404 22.23 -1.03 1.57
N GLY A 405 22.81 -1.75 2.54
CA GLY A 405 22.92 -3.21 2.62
C GLY A 405 21.61 -3.97 2.73
N GLU A 406 20.81 -3.98 1.66
CA GLU A 406 19.56 -4.75 1.53
C GLU A 406 19.76 -6.22 1.13
N ALA A 407 21.01 -6.71 1.16
CA ALA A 407 21.40 -8.05 0.71
C ALA A 407 20.65 -9.21 1.41
N SER A 408 20.03 -8.98 2.58
CA SER A 408 19.33 -10.01 3.36
C SER A 408 17.80 -10.05 3.21
N LEU A 409 17.18 -9.15 2.44
CA LEU A 409 15.70 -9.08 2.39
C LEU A 409 15.06 -10.24 1.60
N LEU A 410 15.77 -10.82 0.63
CA LEU A 410 15.20 -11.88 -0.20
C LEU A 410 15.44 -13.29 0.36
N SER A 411 16.38 -13.46 1.29
CA SER A 411 16.76 -14.78 1.83
C SER A 411 15.66 -15.43 2.66
N ILE A 412 14.69 -14.66 3.16
CA ILE A 412 13.55 -15.19 3.91
C ILE A 412 12.49 -15.88 3.02
N TYR A 413 12.59 -15.76 1.69
CA TYR A 413 11.61 -16.28 0.76
C TYR A 413 12.12 -17.56 0.09
N SER A 414 11.22 -18.52 -0.09
CA SER A 414 11.45 -19.70 -0.93
C SER A 414 11.16 -19.41 -2.42
N LEU A 415 10.26 -18.46 -2.69
CA LEU A 415 9.82 -18.08 -4.04
C LEU A 415 9.61 -16.58 -4.14
N VAL A 416 10.25 -15.96 -5.13
CA VAL A 416 10.09 -14.56 -5.52
C VAL A 416 9.54 -14.50 -6.94
N VAL A 417 8.40 -13.85 -7.10
CA VAL A 417 7.69 -13.71 -8.38
C VAL A 417 7.65 -12.25 -8.79
N VAL A 418 7.97 -11.97 -10.06
CA VAL A 418 7.76 -10.67 -10.69
C VAL A 418 6.87 -10.86 -11.91
N ASP A 419 5.61 -10.40 -11.85
CA ASP A 419 4.70 -10.46 -13.00
C ASP A 419 4.80 -9.18 -13.86
N GLU A 420 4.40 -9.26 -15.13
CA GLU A 420 4.40 -8.15 -16.09
C GLU A 420 5.78 -7.48 -16.29
N LEU A 421 6.82 -8.31 -16.43
CA LEU A 421 8.23 -7.96 -16.68
C LEU A 421 8.44 -6.91 -17.78
N SER A 422 7.57 -6.80 -18.79
CA SER A 422 7.71 -5.78 -19.84
C SER A 422 7.58 -4.36 -19.32
N GLN A 423 7.00 -4.18 -18.13
CA GLN A 423 6.87 -2.88 -17.47
C GLN A 423 8.10 -2.44 -16.69
N LEU A 424 9.08 -3.32 -16.49
CA LEU A 424 10.36 -2.94 -15.92
C LEU A 424 11.28 -2.37 -17.00
N ASP A 425 12.12 -1.42 -16.61
CA ASP A 425 13.26 -1.01 -17.41
C ASP A 425 14.47 -1.92 -17.15
N MET A 426 15.56 -1.68 -17.88
CA MET A 426 16.78 -2.48 -17.74
C MET A 426 17.45 -2.30 -16.37
N VAL A 427 17.46 -1.07 -15.84
CA VAL A 427 18.15 -0.73 -14.59
C VAL A 427 17.51 -1.44 -13.40
N ASN A 428 16.18 -1.39 -13.30
CA ASN A 428 15.45 -2.07 -12.23
C ASN A 428 15.57 -3.60 -12.34
N PHE A 429 15.53 -4.13 -13.56
CA PHE A 429 15.77 -5.56 -13.79
C PHE A 429 17.15 -5.99 -13.30
N ASP A 430 18.20 -5.22 -13.60
CA ASP A 430 19.56 -5.51 -13.14
C ASP A 430 19.66 -5.41 -11.62
N LYS A 431 19.01 -4.43 -10.99
CA LYS A 431 18.97 -4.31 -9.52
C LYS A 431 18.31 -5.54 -8.88
N ILE A 432 17.18 -6.01 -9.40
CA ILE A 432 16.51 -7.23 -8.91
C ILE A 432 17.43 -8.45 -9.00
N LEU A 433 18.15 -8.63 -10.11
CA LEU A 433 19.08 -9.75 -10.26
C LEU A 433 20.29 -9.65 -9.32
N ARG A 434 20.76 -8.44 -9.01
CA ARG A 434 21.83 -8.23 -8.02
C ARG A 434 21.36 -8.54 -6.61
N LEU A 435 20.17 -8.09 -6.22
CA LEU A 435 19.56 -8.44 -4.92
C LEU A 435 19.37 -9.97 -4.80
N TRP A 436 18.89 -10.62 -5.86
CA TRP A 436 18.75 -12.07 -5.90
C TRP A 436 20.10 -12.79 -5.80
N ALA A 437 21.15 -12.26 -6.44
CA ALA A 437 22.50 -12.80 -6.33
C ALA A 437 23.10 -12.61 -4.93
N ALA A 438 22.77 -11.49 -4.26
CA ALA A 438 23.19 -11.21 -2.89
C ALA A 438 22.51 -12.15 -1.89
N ALA A 439 21.28 -12.59 -2.16
CA ALA A 439 20.61 -13.68 -1.45
C ALA A 439 21.08 -15.08 -1.93
N GLU A 440 22.33 -15.20 -2.38
CA GLU A 440 23.01 -16.43 -2.81
C GLU A 440 22.27 -17.23 -3.90
N ARG A 441 21.29 -16.62 -4.59
CA ARG A 441 20.42 -17.27 -5.57
C ARG A 441 19.61 -18.45 -5.00
N VAL A 442 19.49 -18.53 -3.68
CA VAL A 442 18.71 -19.54 -2.95
C VAL A 442 17.21 -19.43 -3.26
N PRO A 443 16.56 -18.26 -3.06
CA PRO A 443 15.15 -18.09 -3.42
C PRO A 443 14.92 -18.42 -4.91
N ALA A 444 13.87 -19.17 -5.22
CA ALA A 444 13.45 -19.36 -6.60
C ALA A 444 12.98 -18.01 -7.19
N LEU A 445 13.67 -17.48 -8.19
CA LEU A 445 13.24 -16.25 -8.88
C LEU A 445 12.50 -16.56 -10.17
N ALA A 446 11.23 -16.16 -10.25
CA ALA A 446 10.38 -16.30 -11.42
C ALA A 446 9.92 -14.94 -11.98
N LEU A 447 10.21 -14.65 -13.25
CA LEU A 447 9.80 -13.40 -13.91
C LEU A 447 8.88 -13.71 -15.10
N LEU A 448 7.71 -13.09 -15.17
CA LEU A 448 6.68 -13.36 -16.18
C LEU A 448 6.42 -12.14 -17.06
N GLY A 449 6.22 -12.32 -18.37
CA GLY A 449 5.81 -11.19 -19.22
C GLY A 449 5.58 -11.51 -20.69
N ASP A 450 5.35 -10.47 -21.50
CA ASP A 450 5.34 -10.54 -22.97
C ASP A 450 6.17 -9.40 -23.55
N ARG A 451 7.21 -9.72 -24.33
CA ARG A 451 8.09 -8.70 -24.95
C ARG A 451 7.38 -7.85 -26.00
N TYR A 452 6.18 -8.26 -26.39
CA TYR A 452 5.37 -7.61 -27.43
C TYR A 452 4.24 -6.76 -26.86
N GLN A 453 4.03 -6.73 -25.54
CA GLN A 453 3.11 -5.78 -24.91
C GLN A 453 3.78 -4.41 -24.73
N MET A 454 2.97 -3.42 -24.34
CA MET A 454 3.49 -2.10 -23.96
C MET A 454 4.58 -2.25 -22.91
N ALA A 455 5.60 -1.41 -23.06
CA ALA A 455 6.64 -1.31 -22.07
C ALA A 455 6.30 -0.25 -21.03
N GLY A 456 6.95 -0.35 -19.88
CA GLY A 456 6.95 0.69 -18.86
C GLY A 456 7.77 1.91 -19.28
N MET A 457 8.04 2.77 -18.31
CA MET A 457 8.90 3.94 -18.51
C MET A 457 10.36 3.51 -18.72
N GLY A 458 11.16 4.39 -19.34
CA GLY A 458 12.57 4.14 -19.67
C GLY A 458 12.77 3.71 -21.12
N GLU A 459 14.02 3.84 -21.60
CA GLU A 459 14.38 3.59 -22.99
C GLU A 459 14.79 2.13 -23.24
N GLN A 460 15.44 1.53 -22.23
CA GLN A 460 15.97 0.17 -22.32
C GLN A 460 15.06 -0.83 -21.61
N ARG A 461 15.19 -2.10 -21.98
CA ARG A 461 14.32 -3.19 -21.53
C ARG A 461 15.13 -4.26 -20.84
N PRO A 462 14.52 -5.13 -20.02
CA PRO A 462 15.20 -6.25 -19.38
C PRO A 462 16.02 -7.09 -20.36
N TRP A 463 15.48 -7.34 -21.56
CA TRP A 463 16.17 -8.12 -22.60
C TRP A 463 17.28 -7.40 -23.35
N HIS A 464 17.59 -6.14 -23.02
CA HIS A 464 18.78 -5.44 -23.48
C HIS A 464 19.95 -5.59 -22.50
N SER A 465 19.71 -6.05 -21.26
CA SER A 465 20.76 -6.29 -20.27
C SER A 465 21.64 -7.49 -20.65
N ARG A 466 22.92 -7.43 -20.29
CA ARG A 466 23.83 -8.59 -20.37
C ARG A 466 23.36 -9.73 -19.46
N LEU A 467 22.80 -9.39 -18.29
CA LEU A 467 22.32 -10.35 -17.29
C LEU A 467 21.14 -11.19 -17.79
N TRP A 468 20.37 -10.66 -18.76
CA TRP A 468 19.33 -11.41 -19.45
C TRP A 468 19.83 -12.67 -20.16
N THR A 469 21.09 -12.66 -20.60
CA THR A 469 21.70 -13.78 -21.32
C THR A 469 22.50 -14.67 -20.39
N THR A 470 23.21 -14.09 -19.42
CA THR A 470 24.10 -14.84 -18.53
C THR A 470 23.36 -15.48 -17.34
N MET A 471 22.38 -14.78 -16.75
CA MET A 471 21.74 -15.18 -15.49
C MET A 471 20.31 -15.70 -15.61
N CYS A 472 19.73 -15.73 -16.81
CA CYS A 472 18.31 -16.05 -16.99
C CYS A 472 18.09 -17.31 -17.85
N TYR A 473 17.19 -18.17 -17.41
CA TYR A 473 16.64 -19.28 -18.17
C TYR A 473 15.25 -18.92 -18.68
N ARG A 474 14.95 -19.16 -19.96
CA ARG A 474 13.75 -18.60 -20.62
C ARG A 474 12.87 -19.70 -21.19
N VAL A 475 11.61 -19.74 -20.77
CA VAL A 475 10.56 -20.60 -21.33
C VAL A 475 9.53 -19.74 -22.06
N ALA A 476 9.15 -20.13 -23.27
CA ALA A 476 8.11 -19.45 -24.04
C ALA A 476 6.82 -20.27 -24.12
N LEU A 477 5.69 -19.65 -23.77
CA LEU A 477 4.35 -20.19 -23.93
C LEU A 477 3.69 -19.60 -25.18
N HIS A 478 2.98 -20.44 -25.93
CA HIS A 478 2.40 -20.05 -27.22
C HIS A 478 0.87 -20.18 -27.29
N LYS A 479 0.30 -21.19 -26.61
CA LYS A 479 -1.15 -21.46 -26.64
C LYS A 479 -1.92 -20.40 -25.82
N MET A 480 -2.73 -19.57 -26.49
CA MET A 480 -3.61 -18.60 -25.84
C MET A 480 -4.91 -19.26 -25.38
N TYR A 481 -5.21 -19.20 -24.09
CA TYR A 481 -6.45 -19.69 -23.47
C TYR A 481 -7.50 -18.59 -23.27
N ARG A 482 -7.10 -17.33 -23.07
CA ARG A 482 -8.03 -16.19 -22.95
C ARG A 482 -8.79 -15.92 -24.24
N CYS A 483 -8.12 -16.05 -25.37
CA CYS A 483 -8.71 -15.85 -26.68
C CYS A 483 -9.58 -17.05 -27.04
N LYS A 484 -10.90 -16.81 -27.15
CA LYS A 484 -11.91 -17.87 -27.29
C LYS A 484 -12.36 -18.10 -28.74
N ASP A 485 -11.99 -17.22 -29.67
CA ASP A 485 -12.33 -17.37 -31.09
C ASP A 485 -11.13 -17.18 -32.04
N LYS A 486 -11.17 -17.89 -33.18
CA LYS A 486 -10.08 -17.94 -34.16
C LYS A 486 -9.84 -16.59 -34.87
N VAL A 487 -10.88 -15.76 -35.02
CA VAL A 487 -10.78 -14.47 -35.72
C VAL A 487 -9.98 -13.49 -34.87
N HIS A 488 -10.30 -13.43 -33.58
CA HIS A 488 -9.57 -12.63 -32.61
C HIS A 488 -8.12 -13.10 -32.46
N ALA A 489 -7.88 -14.41 -32.39
CA ALA A 489 -6.53 -14.96 -32.31
C ALA A 489 -5.65 -14.54 -33.50
N LYS A 490 -6.20 -14.60 -34.73
CA LYS A 490 -5.49 -14.15 -35.95
C LYS A 490 -5.20 -12.64 -35.91
N LEU A 491 -6.17 -11.83 -35.46
CA LEU A 491 -5.95 -10.38 -35.30
C LEU A 491 -4.81 -10.12 -34.31
N LEU A 492 -4.87 -10.71 -33.12
CA LEU A 492 -3.86 -10.52 -32.08
C LEU A 492 -2.47 -10.98 -32.56
N ALA A 493 -2.38 -12.11 -33.27
CA ALA A 493 -1.13 -12.58 -33.83
C ALA A 493 -0.50 -11.56 -34.79
N VAL A 494 -1.29 -10.93 -35.67
CA VAL A 494 -0.82 -9.86 -36.56
C VAL A 494 -0.37 -8.64 -35.74
N LEU A 495 -1.24 -8.12 -34.87
CA LEU A 495 -0.96 -6.89 -34.10
C LEU A 495 0.23 -7.04 -33.14
N ARG A 496 0.54 -8.26 -32.73
CA ARG A 496 1.68 -8.56 -31.86
C ARG A 496 3.02 -8.25 -32.53
N THR A 497 3.15 -8.50 -33.83
CA THR A 497 4.44 -8.44 -34.54
C THR A 497 4.45 -7.53 -35.76
N SER A 498 3.31 -7.02 -36.20
CA SER A 498 3.22 -6.30 -37.48
C SER A 498 2.06 -5.31 -37.52
N LYS A 499 2.19 -4.28 -38.37
CA LYS A 499 1.09 -3.37 -38.69
C LYS A 499 0.03 -4.07 -39.57
N PRO A 500 -1.27 -3.72 -39.46
CA PRO A 500 -2.30 -4.27 -40.31
C PRO A 500 -2.13 -3.79 -41.76
N ASN A 501 -2.30 -4.70 -42.71
CA ASN A 501 -2.37 -4.33 -44.13
C ASN A 501 -3.66 -3.56 -44.46
N ASN A 502 -3.76 -3.02 -45.69
CA ASN A 502 -4.91 -2.22 -46.13
C ASN A 502 -6.25 -2.95 -46.02
N LYS A 503 -6.30 -4.28 -46.23
CA LYS A 503 -7.52 -5.08 -46.08
C LYS A 503 -7.96 -5.14 -44.62
N LEU A 504 -7.04 -5.47 -43.71
CA LEU A 504 -7.32 -5.55 -42.28
C LEU A 504 -7.65 -4.17 -41.70
N LEU A 505 -6.94 -3.11 -42.11
CA LEU A 505 -7.22 -1.75 -41.68
C LEU A 505 -8.64 -1.30 -42.07
N ARG A 506 -9.09 -1.63 -43.29
CA ARG A 506 -10.49 -1.39 -43.72
C ARG A 506 -11.50 -2.13 -42.84
N GLN A 507 -11.20 -3.36 -42.41
CA GLN A 507 -12.06 -4.12 -41.49
C GLN A 507 -12.09 -3.47 -40.10
N LEU A 508 -10.94 -3.08 -39.56
CA LEU A 508 -10.84 -2.42 -38.26
C LEU A 508 -11.60 -1.09 -38.22
N ARG A 509 -11.57 -0.31 -39.31
CA ARG A 509 -12.36 0.92 -39.47
C ARG A 509 -13.88 0.68 -39.48
N LYS A 510 -14.37 -0.55 -39.66
CA LYS A 510 -15.79 -0.88 -39.49
C LYS A 510 -16.19 -1.02 -38.02
N LYS A 511 -15.23 -1.23 -37.12
CA LYS A 511 -15.45 -1.40 -35.67
C LYS A 511 -15.36 -0.09 -34.87
N LEU A 512 -15.60 1.05 -35.50
CA LEU A 512 -15.55 2.33 -34.82
C LEU A 512 -16.69 2.46 -33.79
N ALA A 513 -16.34 2.84 -32.56
CA ALA A 513 -17.26 3.10 -31.47
C ALA A 513 -18.14 4.33 -31.75
N TRP A 514 -17.64 5.27 -32.54
CA TRP A 514 -18.39 6.45 -32.98
C TRP A 514 -17.97 6.93 -34.37
N ARG A 515 -18.87 7.69 -35.00
CA ARG A 515 -18.68 8.34 -36.29
C ARG A 515 -19.09 9.82 -36.20
N PRO A 516 -18.44 10.73 -36.95
CA PRO A 516 -17.25 10.51 -37.79
C PRO A 516 -16.00 10.09 -36.97
N PRO A 517 -14.99 9.46 -37.61
CA PRO A 517 -13.74 9.10 -36.92
C PRO A 517 -13.04 10.35 -36.39
N GLY A 518 -12.62 10.34 -35.13
CA GLY A 518 -12.00 11.51 -34.51
C GLY A 518 -12.16 11.55 -32.99
N LYS A 519 -12.10 12.77 -32.45
CA LYS A 519 -12.34 13.04 -31.02
C LYS A 519 -13.77 12.62 -30.61
N PRO A 520 -13.97 12.17 -29.37
CA PRO A 520 -15.30 11.82 -28.88
C PRO A 520 -16.22 13.04 -28.87
N THR A 521 -17.50 12.83 -29.19
CA THR A 521 -18.56 13.84 -29.02
C THR A 521 -19.53 13.43 -27.92
N VAL A 522 -20.22 14.39 -27.33
CA VAL A 522 -21.21 14.14 -26.26
C VAL A 522 -22.27 13.16 -26.72
N LYS A 523 -22.83 13.34 -27.93
CA LYS A 523 -23.85 12.44 -28.52
C LYS A 523 -23.31 11.02 -28.70
N ALA A 524 -22.07 10.89 -29.16
CA ALA A 524 -21.42 9.60 -29.39
C ALA A 524 -21.17 8.84 -28.07
N LEU A 525 -20.54 9.48 -27.08
CA LEU A 525 -20.29 8.85 -25.78
C LEU A 525 -21.59 8.54 -25.04
N ARG A 526 -22.61 9.40 -25.14
CA ARG A 526 -23.93 9.11 -24.59
C ARG A 526 -24.52 7.83 -25.17
N LYS A 527 -24.47 7.66 -26.49
CA LYS A 527 -24.94 6.43 -27.15
C LYS A 527 -24.12 5.23 -26.71
N LEU A 528 -22.78 5.34 -26.72
CA LEU A 528 -21.88 4.26 -26.34
C LEU A 528 -22.11 3.79 -24.90
N LEU A 529 -22.11 4.71 -23.93
CA LEU A 529 -22.23 4.40 -22.51
C LEU A 529 -23.65 3.97 -22.12
N LYS A 530 -24.69 4.39 -22.86
CA LYS A 530 -26.04 3.80 -22.72
C LYS A 530 -26.10 2.36 -23.23
N CYS A 531 -25.49 2.06 -24.37
CA CYS A 531 -25.51 0.71 -24.95
C CYS A 531 -24.56 -0.26 -24.24
N ARG A 532 -23.45 0.24 -23.69
CA ARG A 532 -22.39 -0.54 -23.01
C ARG A 532 -21.92 0.21 -21.76
N PRO A 533 -22.70 0.24 -20.67
CA PRO A 533 -22.35 0.97 -19.45
C PRO A 533 -21.12 0.39 -18.73
N ASP A 534 -20.87 -0.91 -18.92
CA ASP A 534 -19.75 -1.66 -18.36
C ASP A 534 -18.45 -1.50 -19.17
N THR A 535 -18.46 -0.78 -20.29
CA THR A 535 -17.24 -0.61 -21.09
C THR A 535 -16.19 0.22 -20.35
N THR A 536 -14.95 -0.23 -20.45
CA THR A 536 -13.77 0.59 -20.14
C THR A 536 -13.24 1.21 -21.43
N ILE A 537 -12.99 2.53 -21.43
CA ILE A 537 -12.36 3.20 -22.57
C ILE A 537 -10.86 3.31 -22.29
N LEU A 538 -10.03 2.71 -23.15
CA LEU A 538 -8.58 2.74 -23.02
C LEU A 538 -7.97 3.71 -24.04
N THR A 539 -7.04 4.54 -23.60
CA THR A 539 -6.35 5.54 -24.43
C THR A 539 -4.84 5.32 -24.45
N CYS A 540 -4.17 5.79 -25.49
CA CYS A 540 -2.70 5.80 -25.54
C CYS A 540 -2.14 6.84 -24.56
N THR A 541 -2.76 8.02 -24.48
CA THR A 541 -2.23 9.14 -23.68
C THR A 541 -3.14 9.54 -22.52
N ARG A 542 -2.54 10.21 -21.51
CA ARG A 542 -3.27 10.85 -20.40
C ARG A 542 -4.20 11.95 -20.91
N ARG A 543 -3.77 12.76 -21.88
CA ARG A 543 -4.60 13.79 -22.55
C ARG A 543 -5.84 13.18 -23.19
N GLY A 544 -5.68 12.06 -23.90
CA GLY A 544 -6.79 11.30 -24.47
C GLY A 544 -7.79 10.84 -23.40
N ALA A 545 -7.30 10.29 -22.28
CA ALA A 545 -8.15 9.89 -21.16
C ALA A 545 -8.90 11.08 -20.56
N ALA A 546 -8.22 12.21 -20.34
CA ALA A 546 -8.83 13.43 -19.82
C ALA A 546 -9.95 13.96 -20.74
N VAL A 547 -9.70 14.00 -22.06
CA VAL A 547 -10.71 14.40 -23.06
C VAL A 547 -11.92 13.47 -23.03
N VAL A 548 -11.71 12.15 -23.04
CA VAL A 548 -12.82 11.19 -22.99
C VAL A 548 -13.60 11.32 -21.69
N ASN A 549 -12.93 11.42 -20.54
CA ASN A 549 -13.58 11.58 -19.24
C ASN A 549 -14.42 12.87 -19.20
N LYS A 550 -13.90 14.00 -19.67
CA LYS A 550 -14.64 15.27 -19.76
C LYS A 550 -15.92 15.12 -20.58
N VAL A 551 -15.82 14.54 -21.78
CA VAL A 551 -16.98 14.35 -22.67
C VAL A 551 -17.95 13.30 -22.11
N ALA A 552 -17.45 12.27 -21.41
CA ALA A 552 -18.28 11.26 -20.76
C ALA A 552 -19.14 11.87 -19.64
N LEU A 553 -18.55 12.76 -18.83
CA LEU A 553 -19.29 13.49 -17.79
C LEU A 553 -20.39 14.37 -18.39
N GLN A 554 -20.08 15.14 -19.44
CA GLN A 554 -21.09 15.93 -20.17
C GLN A 554 -22.19 15.05 -20.81
N ALA A 555 -21.84 13.84 -21.23
CA ALA A 555 -22.78 12.91 -21.85
C ALA A 555 -23.75 12.28 -20.85
N LEU A 556 -23.25 11.92 -19.65
CA LEU A 556 -23.99 11.23 -18.59
C LEU A 556 -24.74 12.19 -17.67
N PHE A 557 -24.20 13.39 -17.43
CA PHE A 557 -24.74 14.39 -16.52
C PHE A 557 -25.01 15.74 -17.21
N PRO A 558 -25.80 15.80 -18.31
CA PRO A 558 -25.96 17.01 -19.12
C PRO A 558 -26.76 18.14 -18.44
N HIS A 559 -27.60 17.81 -17.45
CA HIS A 559 -28.55 18.75 -16.83
C HIS A 559 -28.42 18.80 -15.29
N TYR A 560 -27.41 18.13 -14.73
CA TYR A 560 -27.17 18.13 -13.30
C TYR A 560 -25.93 18.99 -13.03
N PRO A 561 -26.00 20.01 -12.16
CA PRO A 561 -24.79 20.68 -11.72
C PRO A 561 -23.92 19.69 -10.93
N PRO A 562 -22.58 19.84 -10.97
CA PRO A 562 -21.71 19.03 -10.12
C PRO A 562 -22.00 19.33 -8.64
N VAL A 563 -21.98 18.29 -7.80
CA VAL A 563 -22.14 18.44 -6.34
C VAL A 563 -20.94 19.15 -5.71
N ALA A 564 -19.77 19.04 -6.36
CA ALA A 564 -18.55 19.77 -6.05
C ALA A 564 -17.57 19.69 -7.22
N THR A 565 -16.56 20.56 -7.25
CA THR A 565 -15.36 20.38 -8.09
C THR A 565 -14.17 20.22 -7.17
N LEU A 566 -13.58 19.02 -7.16
CA LEU A 566 -12.53 18.67 -6.20
C LEU A 566 -11.14 18.76 -6.84
N PRO A 567 -10.10 19.17 -6.08
CA PRO A 567 -8.71 18.97 -6.46
C PRO A 567 -8.39 17.48 -6.35
N ALA A 568 -8.45 16.75 -7.47
CA ALA A 568 -8.34 15.31 -7.51
C ALA A 568 -6.94 14.84 -7.92
N ASP A 569 -6.78 13.54 -8.17
CA ASP A 569 -5.51 12.86 -8.48
C ASP A 569 -4.54 13.67 -9.36
N VAL A 570 -3.38 14.01 -8.79
CA VAL A 570 -2.32 14.82 -9.42
C VAL A 570 -1.77 14.14 -10.68
N ASP A 571 -1.65 12.81 -10.65
CA ASP A 571 -1.14 12.02 -11.78
C ASP A 571 -2.13 11.94 -12.97
N SER A 572 -3.39 12.29 -12.72
CA SER A 572 -4.44 12.34 -13.74
C SER A 572 -4.51 13.70 -14.44
N ASN A 573 -3.84 14.75 -13.92
CA ASN A 573 -3.74 16.04 -14.58
C ASN A 573 -2.73 15.95 -15.74
N PRO A 574 -3.17 16.08 -17.02
CA PRO A 574 -2.25 16.01 -18.15
C PRO A 574 -1.29 17.20 -18.26
N GLU A 575 -1.60 18.34 -17.64
CA GLU A 575 -0.75 19.54 -17.70
C GLU A 575 0.52 19.41 -16.86
N ASN A 576 0.50 18.53 -15.85
CA ASN A 576 1.66 18.15 -15.04
C ASN A 576 2.74 17.38 -15.82
N TYR A 577 2.54 17.12 -17.11
CA TYR A 577 3.46 16.36 -17.94
C TYR A 577 3.94 17.18 -19.13
N ALA A 578 5.26 17.35 -19.23
CA ALA A 578 5.93 17.94 -20.38
C ALA A 578 6.75 16.86 -21.11
N GLN A 579 6.50 16.66 -22.40
CA GLN A 579 7.19 15.63 -23.22
C GLN A 579 7.17 14.21 -22.61
N GLY A 580 6.10 13.87 -21.86
CA GLY A 580 5.95 12.57 -21.22
C GLY A 580 6.68 12.40 -19.89
N LYS A 581 7.42 13.42 -19.43
CA LYS A 581 8.01 13.49 -18.09
C LYS A 581 7.14 14.33 -17.18
N LEU A 582 7.09 13.93 -15.91
CA LEU A 582 6.43 14.71 -14.86
C LEU A 582 7.22 16.00 -14.64
N ARG A 583 6.53 17.13 -14.48
CA ARG A 583 7.14 18.42 -14.13
C ARG A 583 7.72 18.40 -12.70
N PRO A 584 8.61 19.34 -12.36
CA PRO A 584 9.09 19.51 -10.99
C PRO A 584 7.94 19.63 -9.99
N VAL A 585 8.16 19.15 -8.76
CA VAL A 585 7.13 19.06 -7.71
C VAL A 585 6.43 20.41 -7.47
N ALA A 586 7.19 21.51 -7.48
CA ALA A 586 6.67 22.86 -7.27
C ALA A 586 5.68 23.35 -8.35
N GLU A 587 5.63 22.70 -9.51
CA GLU A 587 4.74 23.04 -10.63
C GLU A 587 3.54 22.09 -10.76
N LEU A 588 3.40 21.13 -9.84
CA LEU A 588 2.33 20.14 -9.91
C LEU A 588 1.01 20.70 -9.41
N GLU A 589 -0.04 20.50 -10.19
CA GLU A 589 -1.39 20.90 -9.81
C GLU A 589 -2.35 19.69 -9.76
N PRO A 590 -3.25 19.61 -8.76
CA PRO A 590 -4.30 18.60 -8.72
C PRO A 590 -5.23 18.70 -9.93
N SER A 591 -5.83 17.59 -10.35
CA SER A 591 -6.79 17.61 -11.44
C SER A 591 -8.13 18.19 -10.97
N ALA A 592 -8.60 19.29 -11.56
CA ALA A 592 -9.93 19.82 -11.26
C ALA A 592 -11.03 18.86 -11.76
N MET A 593 -11.65 18.11 -10.83
CA MET A 593 -12.61 17.06 -11.14
C MET A 593 -14.02 17.46 -10.69
N PRO A 594 -14.96 17.73 -11.63
CA PRO A 594 -16.37 17.89 -11.27
C PRO A 594 -16.95 16.54 -10.84
N VAL A 595 -17.64 16.53 -9.72
CA VAL A 595 -18.23 15.37 -9.07
C VAL A 595 -19.74 15.37 -9.28
N TYR A 596 -20.31 14.22 -9.62
CA TYR A 596 -21.76 14.06 -9.77
C TYR A 596 -22.23 12.84 -8.98
N LYS A 597 -23.43 12.90 -8.40
CA LYS A 597 -24.06 11.73 -7.79
C LYS A 597 -24.24 10.63 -8.84
N GLY A 598 -23.82 9.40 -8.51
CA GLY A 598 -23.82 8.27 -9.44
C GLY A 598 -22.61 8.22 -10.39
N MET A 599 -21.65 9.16 -10.30
CA MET A 599 -20.44 9.14 -11.10
C MET A 599 -19.55 7.94 -10.74
N ARG A 600 -19.07 7.21 -11.75
CA ARG A 600 -18.03 6.20 -11.58
C ARG A 600 -16.67 6.85 -11.38
N VAL A 601 -15.94 6.42 -10.35
CA VAL A 601 -14.58 6.87 -10.01
C VAL A 601 -13.67 5.69 -9.74
N TYR A 602 -12.35 5.92 -9.79
CA TYR A 602 -11.34 5.02 -9.24
C TYR A 602 -10.61 5.70 -8.09
N LEU A 603 -10.38 4.97 -7.01
CA LEU A 603 -9.48 5.39 -5.93
C LEU A 603 -8.02 5.31 -6.42
N THR A 604 -7.15 6.22 -6.00
CA THR A 604 -5.78 6.33 -6.53
C THR A 604 -4.67 6.13 -5.49
N ARG A 605 -5.02 5.97 -4.20
CA ARG A 605 -4.07 5.62 -3.13
C ARG A 605 -4.49 4.35 -2.38
N ASN A 606 -3.50 3.71 -1.76
CA ASN A 606 -3.70 2.62 -0.81
C ASN A 606 -3.75 3.22 0.59
N VAL A 607 -4.94 3.23 1.21
CA VAL A 607 -5.15 3.80 2.54
C VAL A 607 -5.62 2.72 3.50
N ARG A 608 -6.74 2.06 3.17
CA ARG A 608 -7.35 1.01 4.01
C ARG A 608 -7.81 -0.16 3.15
N LYS A 609 -7.12 -1.30 3.27
CA LYS A 609 -7.42 -2.51 2.48
C LYS A 609 -8.71 -3.19 2.93
N ASP A 610 -9.03 -3.11 4.20
CA ASP A 610 -10.18 -3.73 4.87
C ASP A 610 -11.53 -3.16 4.41
N VAL A 611 -11.55 -1.93 3.89
CA VAL A 611 -12.74 -1.27 3.32
C VAL A 611 -12.59 -0.94 1.84
N ASP A 612 -11.66 -1.60 1.14
CA ASP A 612 -11.42 -1.39 -0.30
C ASP A 612 -10.96 0.04 -0.69
N PHE A 613 -10.43 0.83 0.26
CA PHE A 613 -9.74 2.07 -0.05
C PHE A 613 -8.32 1.80 -0.57
N VAL A 614 -8.26 1.25 -1.78
CA VAL A 614 -7.05 0.81 -2.46
C VAL A 614 -6.96 1.36 -3.88
N ASN A 615 -5.74 1.59 -4.36
CA ASN A 615 -5.51 2.15 -5.68
C ASN A 615 -6.06 1.22 -6.77
N GLY A 616 -6.90 1.78 -7.64
CA GLY A 616 -7.57 1.08 -8.72
C GLY A 616 -8.89 0.40 -8.32
N MET A 617 -9.36 0.56 -7.08
CA MET A 617 -10.71 0.18 -6.70
C MET A 617 -11.73 1.07 -7.41
N GLU A 618 -12.67 0.44 -8.10
CA GLU A 618 -13.79 1.13 -8.73
C GLU A 618 -14.86 1.46 -7.69
N ALA A 619 -15.41 2.67 -7.75
CA ALA A 619 -16.48 3.10 -6.86
C ALA A 619 -17.48 4.00 -7.58
N THR A 620 -18.65 4.16 -6.99
CA THR A 620 -19.72 5.07 -7.45
C THR A 620 -19.95 6.15 -6.40
N VAL A 621 -19.94 7.41 -6.81
CA VAL A 621 -20.18 8.56 -5.91
C VAL A 621 -21.62 8.52 -5.38
N LEU A 622 -21.76 8.61 -4.06
CA LEU A 622 -23.05 8.70 -3.37
C LEU A 622 -23.43 10.17 -3.09
N LYS A 623 -22.51 10.91 -2.44
CA LYS A 623 -22.65 12.33 -2.13
C LYS A 623 -21.28 12.95 -1.85
N TYR A 624 -21.25 14.28 -1.81
CA TYR A 624 -20.15 15.06 -1.24
C TYR A 624 -20.70 15.86 -0.06
N ASP A 625 -20.03 15.79 1.08
CA ASP A 625 -20.39 16.55 2.27
C ASP A 625 -19.50 17.79 2.38
N ASN A 626 -20.10 18.96 2.18
CA ASN A 626 -19.40 20.25 2.25
C ASN A 626 -18.94 20.60 3.68
N LEU A 627 -19.61 20.08 4.72
CA LEU A 627 -19.28 20.38 6.12
C LEU A 627 -18.01 19.63 6.54
N THR A 628 -17.93 18.35 6.20
CA THR A 628 -16.81 17.49 6.58
C THR A 628 -15.70 17.41 5.54
N GLY A 629 -15.97 17.84 4.30
CA GLY A 629 -15.08 17.64 3.17
C GLY A 629 -14.98 16.17 2.71
N GLY A 630 -15.92 15.31 3.13
CA GLY A 630 -15.94 13.90 2.78
C GLY A 630 -16.62 13.64 1.43
N LEU A 631 -15.93 12.98 0.50
CA LEU A 631 -16.52 12.40 -0.70
C LEU A 631 -16.94 10.95 -0.43
N LEU A 632 -18.24 10.72 -0.25
CA LEU A 632 -18.76 9.37 -0.02
C LEU A 632 -18.91 8.61 -1.33
N VAL A 633 -18.30 7.43 -1.37
CA VAL A 633 -18.35 6.52 -2.52
C VAL A 633 -18.73 5.12 -2.08
N ARG A 634 -19.39 4.37 -2.97
CA ARG A 634 -19.66 2.94 -2.79
C ARG A 634 -18.76 2.14 -3.72
N THR A 635 -17.88 1.32 -3.16
CA THR A 635 -16.99 0.48 -3.94
C THR A 635 -17.79 -0.58 -4.70
N VAL A 636 -17.21 -1.10 -5.79
CA VAL A 636 -17.82 -2.19 -6.55
C VAL A 636 -17.91 -3.49 -5.76
N THR A 637 -17.37 -3.61 -4.56
CA THR A 637 -17.51 -4.77 -3.68
C THR A 637 -18.62 -4.59 -2.64
N GLY A 638 -19.08 -3.35 -2.42
CA GLY A 638 -20.20 -3.03 -1.56
C GLY A 638 -19.87 -2.13 -0.38
N TYR A 639 -18.59 -1.87 -0.11
CA TYR A 639 -18.17 -0.97 0.98
C TYR A 639 -18.55 0.48 0.70
N VAL A 640 -19.04 1.19 1.72
CA VAL A 640 -19.16 2.64 1.68
C VAL A 640 -17.92 3.27 2.32
N VAL A 641 -17.23 4.12 1.57
CA VAL A 641 -15.97 4.75 1.96
C VAL A 641 -16.12 6.26 1.85
N SER A 642 -15.69 6.99 2.88
CA SER A 642 -15.51 8.44 2.83
C SER A 642 -14.10 8.75 2.36
N VAL A 643 -13.95 9.54 1.30
CA VAL A 643 -12.65 9.94 0.75
C VAL A 643 -12.38 11.39 1.10
N TRP A 644 -11.23 11.67 1.72
CA TRP A 644 -10.81 12.99 2.18
C TRP A 644 -9.57 13.49 1.40
N PRO A 645 -9.25 14.81 1.48
CA PRO A 645 -8.00 15.34 0.97
C PRO A 645 -6.78 14.69 1.64
N TRP A 646 -5.85 14.20 0.82
CA TRP A 646 -4.55 13.68 1.24
C TRP A 646 -3.47 14.72 0.96
N THR A 647 -2.69 15.08 1.97
CA THR A 647 -1.53 15.98 1.82
C THR A 647 -0.29 15.13 1.58
N ASP A 648 0.28 15.23 0.37
CA ASP A 648 1.30 14.30 -0.10
C ASP A 648 2.71 14.85 0.11
N PRO A 649 3.50 14.34 1.09
CA PRO A 649 4.84 14.85 1.37
C PRO A 649 5.78 14.65 0.17
N ASP A 650 5.60 13.56 -0.58
CA ASP A 650 6.37 13.25 -1.80
C ASP A 650 6.08 14.23 -2.95
N ARG A 651 5.04 15.04 -2.81
CA ARG A 651 4.62 16.07 -3.77
C ARG A 651 4.67 17.47 -3.15
N GLY A 652 5.56 17.69 -2.19
CA GLY A 652 5.79 19.01 -1.61
C GLY A 652 4.61 19.51 -0.78
N GLY A 653 3.89 18.60 -0.10
CA GLY A 653 2.74 18.95 0.73
C GLY A 653 1.48 19.29 -0.06
N LEU A 654 1.39 18.86 -1.32
CA LEU A 654 0.21 19.14 -2.15
C LEU A 654 -1.01 18.32 -1.66
N ALA A 655 -2.11 19.01 -1.35
CA ALA A 655 -3.36 18.41 -0.91
C ALA A 655 -4.30 18.09 -2.08
N TYR A 656 -4.77 16.84 -2.17
CA TYR A 656 -5.74 16.41 -3.20
C TYR A 656 -6.57 15.21 -2.76
N TYR A 657 -7.75 15.02 -3.35
CA TYR A 657 -8.55 13.82 -3.15
C TYR A 657 -7.98 12.67 -3.99
N PRO A 658 -7.68 11.50 -3.39
CA PRO A 658 -7.10 10.35 -4.09
C PRO A 658 -8.14 9.59 -4.93
N VAL A 659 -8.77 10.30 -5.87
CA VAL A 659 -9.82 9.81 -6.76
C VAL A 659 -9.61 10.35 -8.17
N ARG A 660 -10.11 9.62 -9.17
CA ARG A 660 -10.16 10.09 -10.57
C ARG A 660 -11.41 9.57 -11.28
N PRO A 661 -11.83 10.18 -12.42
CA PRO A 661 -12.97 9.69 -13.18
C PRO A 661 -12.77 8.25 -13.69
N GLY A 662 -13.85 7.47 -13.66
CA GLY A 662 -13.83 6.04 -13.94
C GLY A 662 -14.13 5.61 -15.38
N TYR A 663 -14.24 6.52 -16.35
CA TYR A 663 -14.73 6.17 -17.71
C TYR A 663 -13.60 5.82 -18.67
N ALA A 664 -12.48 6.53 -18.59
CA ALA A 664 -11.31 6.34 -19.43
C ALA A 664 -10.01 6.32 -18.62
N SER A 665 -9.04 5.52 -19.10
CA SER A 665 -7.70 5.41 -18.53
C SER A 665 -6.68 5.01 -19.60
N THR A 666 -5.40 5.19 -19.30
CA THR A 666 -4.33 4.75 -20.19
C THR A 666 -4.26 3.22 -20.27
N ILE A 667 -3.90 2.70 -21.46
CA ILE A 667 -3.79 1.26 -21.73
C ILE A 667 -2.83 0.57 -20.75
N LEU A 668 -1.72 1.22 -20.40
CA LEU A 668 -0.68 0.67 -19.52
C LEU A 668 -1.23 0.24 -18.15
N LYS A 669 -2.14 1.01 -17.55
CA LYS A 669 -2.76 0.69 -16.26
C LYS A 669 -3.62 -0.59 -16.30
N PHE A 670 -4.03 -1.04 -17.49
CA PHE A 670 -4.88 -2.22 -17.70
C PHE A 670 -4.13 -3.43 -18.27
N GLN A 671 -2.82 -3.35 -18.41
CA GLN A 671 -2.01 -4.54 -18.67
C GLN A 671 -2.18 -5.56 -17.51
N GLY A 672 -2.03 -6.87 -17.78
CA GLY A 672 -2.54 -7.96 -16.91
C GLY A 672 -4.05 -8.18 -16.89
N ALA A 673 -4.88 -7.13 -16.98
CA ALA A 673 -6.33 -7.26 -16.79
C ALA A 673 -7.05 -8.10 -17.86
N GLU A 674 -8.20 -8.65 -17.48
CA GLU A 674 -9.21 -9.22 -18.37
C GLU A 674 -10.50 -8.40 -18.20
N LEU A 675 -11.06 -7.94 -19.32
CA LEU A 675 -12.21 -7.04 -19.34
C LEU A 675 -13.38 -7.70 -20.09
N PRO A 676 -14.64 -7.46 -19.69
CA PRO A 676 -15.80 -7.96 -20.41
C PRO A 676 -15.96 -7.28 -21.78
N HIS A 677 -15.67 -5.98 -21.85
CA HIS A 677 -15.72 -5.19 -23.08
C HIS A 677 -14.74 -4.02 -23.01
N VAL A 678 -14.13 -3.66 -24.14
CA VAL A 678 -13.21 -2.51 -24.23
C VAL A 678 -13.47 -1.62 -25.45
N VAL A 679 -13.34 -0.31 -25.28
CA VAL A 679 -13.23 0.64 -26.39
C VAL A 679 -11.81 1.16 -26.41
N VAL A 680 -11.07 0.93 -27.50
CA VAL A 680 -9.68 1.38 -27.63
C VAL A 680 -9.65 2.65 -28.47
N TYR A 681 -9.44 3.79 -27.81
CA TYR A 681 -9.21 5.07 -28.47
C TYR A 681 -7.71 5.25 -28.71
N LEU A 682 -7.27 4.97 -29.94
CA LEU A 682 -5.89 5.16 -30.35
C LEU A 682 -5.68 6.64 -30.70
N ASP A 683 -5.54 7.47 -29.67
CA ASP A 683 -5.47 8.94 -29.77
C ASP A 683 -4.09 9.47 -30.18
N ALA A 684 -3.08 8.61 -30.20
CA ALA A 684 -1.74 8.92 -30.69
C ALA A 684 -1.21 7.81 -31.63
N PRO A 685 -0.65 8.17 -32.80
CA PRO A 685 0.03 7.22 -33.68
C PRO A 685 1.42 6.87 -33.14
N LYS A 686 2.01 5.80 -33.67
CA LYS A 686 3.39 5.36 -33.40
C LYS A 686 3.69 5.02 -31.93
N VAL A 687 2.67 4.79 -31.10
CA VAL A 687 2.85 4.27 -29.74
C VAL A 687 3.02 2.75 -29.80
N PRO A 688 4.22 2.20 -29.51
CA PRO A 688 4.51 0.78 -29.69
C PRO A 688 3.59 -0.10 -28.83
N ALA A 689 3.07 -1.17 -29.42
CA ALA A 689 2.23 -2.20 -28.80
C ALA A 689 0.92 -1.73 -28.15
N ALA A 690 0.53 -0.46 -28.30
CA ALA A 690 -0.68 0.07 -27.67
C ALA A 690 -1.93 -0.71 -28.07
N ALA A 691 -2.15 -0.86 -29.38
CA ALA A 691 -3.32 -1.57 -29.91
C ALA A 691 -3.35 -3.05 -29.48
N TYR A 692 -2.22 -3.76 -29.57
CA TYR A 692 -2.13 -5.17 -29.16
C TYR A 692 -2.40 -5.34 -27.66
N THR A 693 -1.81 -4.49 -26.83
CA THR A 693 -1.98 -4.54 -25.37
C THR A 693 -3.44 -4.28 -24.97
N ALA A 694 -4.08 -3.29 -25.60
CA ALA A 694 -5.46 -2.93 -25.32
C ALA A 694 -6.47 -3.98 -25.83
N ILE A 695 -6.32 -4.47 -27.06
CA ILE A 695 -7.26 -5.41 -27.68
C ILE A 695 -7.16 -6.80 -27.04
N SER A 696 -5.97 -7.20 -26.55
CA SER A 696 -5.77 -8.48 -25.85
C SER A 696 -6.39 -8.57 -24.45
N ARG A 697 -7.09 -7.51 -23.99
CA ARG A 697 -7.81 -7.52 -22.70
C ARG A 697 -9.12 -8.30 -22.75
N VAL A 698 -9.66 -8.56 -23.94
CA VAL A 698 -10.94 -9.25 -24.14
C VAL A 698 -10.75 -10.62 -24.76
N GLY A 699 -11.74 -11.51 -24.59
CA GLY A 699 -11.66 -12.89 -25.08
C GLY A 699 -12.14 -13.09 -26.52
N TYR A 700 -13.01 -12.20 -27.03
CA TYR A 700 -13.65 -12.35 -28.34
C TYR A 700 -13.51 -11.11 -29.22
N TYR A 701 -13.58 -11.33 -30.54
CA TYR A 701 -13.53 -10.27 -31.55
C TYR A 701 -14.70 -9.26 -31.45
N LYS A 702 -15.85 -9.68 -30.94
CA LYS A 702 -17.04 -8.83 -30.76
C LYS A 702 -16.95 -7.89 -29.53
N ASP A 703 -16.05 -8.20 -28.60
CA ASP A 703 -15.97 -7.55 -27.28
C ASP A 703 -15.03 -6.35 -27.26
N PHE A 704 -14.57 -5.88 -28.44
CA PHE A 704 -13.90 -4.60 -28.54
C PHE A 704 -14.47 -3.72 -29.66
N LEU A 705 -14.33 -2.42 -29.45
CA LEU A 705 -14.52 -1.37 -30.46
C LEU A 705 -13.26 -0.49 -30.51
N LEU A 706 -13.10 0.24 -31.61
CA LEU A 706 -11.99 1.16 -31.82
C LEU A 706 -12.49 2.60 -31.93
N ALA A 707 -11.62 3.57 -31.66
CA ALA A 707 -11.94 4.98 -31.81
C ALA A 707 -10.73 5.76 -32.34
N GLY A 708 -11.00 6.93 -32.92
CA GLY A 708 -10.00 7.82 -33.50
C GLY A 708 -9.83 7.69 -35.02
N ILE A 709 -8.87 8.44 -35.57
CA ILE A 709 -8.54 8.43 -37.00
C ILE A 709 -7.51 7.33 -37.26
N LEU A 710 -8.01 6.13 -37.52
CA LEU A 710 -7.16 4.94 -37.58
C LEU A 710 -6.32 4.88 -38.87
N THR A 711 -5.00 4.87 -38.70
CA THR A 711 -3.99 4.57 -39.73
C THR A 711 -3.17 3.35 -39.32
N ALA A 712 -2.35 2.80 -40.22
CA ALA A 712 -1.47 1.67 -39.90
C ALA A 712 -0.50 1.99 -38.74
N ASP A 713 -0.10 3.25 -38.58
CA ASP A 713 0.79 3.71 -37.51
C ASP A 713 0.18 3.68 -36.11
N HIS A 714 -1.14 3.60 -35.99
CA HIS A 714 -1.79 3.41 -34.68
C HIS A 714 -1.67 1.97 -34.15
N PHE A 715 -1.16 1.06 -35.00
CA PHE A 715 -0.97 -0.35 -34.70
C PHE A 715 0.50 -0.73 -34.77
N THR A 716 1.40 0.20 -34.43
CA THR A 716 2.83 -0.06 -34.36
C THR A 716 3.11 -1.18 -33.34
N PRO A 717 3.76 -2.29 -33.74
CA PRO A 717 4.16 -3.36 -32.82
C PRO A 717 5.23 -2.88 -31.81
N ALA A 718 5.53 -3.70 -30.79
CA ALA A 718 6.60 -3.37 -29.82
C ALA A 718 8.00 -3.31 -30.45
N ARG A 719 8.20 -4.02 -31.55
CA ARG A 719 9.47 -4.23 -32.26
C ARG A 719 9.26 -4.05 -33.74
#